data_AF-A0A4Y8D4Y3-F1
#
_entry.id   AF-A0A4Y8D4Y3-F1
#
_cell.length_a   1.000
_cell.length_b   1.000
_cell.length_c   1.000
_cell.angle_alpha   90.00
_cell.angle_beta   90.00
_cell.angle_gamma   90.00
#
_symmetry.space_group_name_H-M   'P 1'
#
loop_
_entity.id
_entity.type
_entity.pdbx_description
1 polymer ?
#
loop_
_entity_poly.entity_id
_entity_poly.type
_entity_poly.pdbx_seq_one_letter_code
_entity_poly.pdbx_strand_id
1 'polypeptide(L)'
;MEVFVRNVPVQTGEHDFRNFLRPKLNSLAIRAFHCHTARGNDFAKITFRTATDGEKFLRKFGERRPKNRQRNPRTSQPKLIYHSTPIYCEESNQVANPYLLRCLEKEEMERVETSYLKHGPPIANTSFECSSIMCGNWNYVGEALVFMPELIWQSNIIVHFKERAMILILDNGLRMVIRYDTIELLTTDDGHYPGITATLHQSPHFFKPPPKKDLLLEITNMLSNVNLRNGSRPYPKRSRVAGFDERHKEIAGSSLVYRCTFKNGNGFSSDIEQKLESLKNARGIPPMIHHSASIILPREYHIIGLRKLYEALESFNNELPFPLTFQIQKLAQNGYLSPHQIIDLLPAFTSMFERTTLPICITAMRRLFLQIPYPGPNLKAEDFDKNAIIELLLDVERASTREALYAEGFGGTASQNTALIHQVTITPAGFYLDGPEPESNNRILRKFAGNHSNFVRVTFCDEDGGRIQYASNVSNDEIFDGVFKNVLQNGFSIGKQKYEYLGSSHSSLRTQSCWFVAPFTQNDIYYDALHIVQDLGRFGDIRSPAKCAARIGQAFSDTPNTLTLDETVTIETVADVERNGRVFSDGVGTMSEKLMKKIWDRLPNKYLVKPTCFQIRYRGAKGMISLDSRLPGVQLRLRESMIKFDGSSSNDLEICGGAYKPLPMYLNRQFIKILEDLGVEPEYFMRLQEKEVSRLREITASAYNASTFLQSKRVGDVALLPKLIEHCSALDLDFRNDLFLRDVLEMTVLIELRTLKHKARIPVEKGYHLHGIMDETGILEEGEIYCCWLEDGRRTILVGSNVVITRAPALHPGDIQLANAVNVPSDSPLNRLYNCVCFSQKGPRDLPSQLSGGDLDGDLYYVIFDPDMNLKRTVTPADYPRLPPLDIGRPVTQQDMADFFLTFMKTDQLGVISNRHQVYADQDVKGTECSNCLKLAELCSTAVDYSKTGIAPNLGHPSVPRSSLWRPDFMAPGPHIKISHRPDDRLEFVKEYIPIEAMDEEDEITNIKYYESKKACGQLYRAIDERKVFEDIQKLNVQANDSPDVMQHMWEFVKSRSQGIQWQHLREDALEIQEIYDNNMLDIMHQYSEHPARPISEREVFVGNILGKVGSVSKKQRELCTSMKEKYDEIAAFIINCIIKVNDEYSEEALERSIACFAVSLDDRKRRGAREEPLKSFRYLAAGVCLREMERVPGLLPNSWQG
;
A
#
# COMPACT_ATOMS: atom_id res chain seq x y z
N MET A 1 38.83 -14.23 4.02
CA MET A 1 39.17 -15.68 4.13
C MET A 1 37.97 -16.41 4.71
N GLU A 2 37.66 -17.62 4.23
CA GLU A 2 36.66 -18.50 4.84
C GLU A 2 37.38 -19.58 5.68
N VAL A 3 36.90 -19.82 6.89
CA VAL A 3 37.39 -20.86 7.81
C VAL A 3 36.28 -21.89 7.99
N PHE A 4 36.60 -23.15 7.76
CA PHE A 4 35.72 -24.29 7.95
C PHE A 4 35.84 -24.79 9.39
N VAL A 5 34.70 -24.99 10.05
CA VAL A 5 34.63 -25.48 11.43
C VAL A 5 33.94 -26.83 11.45
N ARG A 6 34.64 -27.86 11.93
CA ARG A 6 34.12 -29.23 12.03
C ARG A 6 33.62 -29.55 13.44
N ASN A 7 32.77 -30.57 13.51
CA ASN A 7 32.23 -31.15 14.73
C ASN A 7 31.35 -30.16 15.52
N VAL A 8 30.71 -29.23 14.80
CA VAL A 8 29.71 -28.32 15.36
C VAL A 8 28.43 -29.14 15.57
N PRO A 9 27.82 -29.15 16.76
CA PRO A 9 26.59 -29.92 17.00
C PRO A 9 25.51 -29.59 15.97
N VAL A 10 24.84 -30.62 15.44
CA VAL A 10 23.88 -30.50 14.31
C VAL A 10 22.72 -29.55 14.61
N GLN A 11 22.39 -29.34 15.89
CA GLN A 11 21.31 -28.46 16.35
C GLN A 11 21.76 -27.01 16.59
N THR A 12 23.02 -26.66 16.27
CA THR A 12 23.58 -25.33 16.53
C THR A 12 22.95 -24.28 15.62
N GLY A 13 22.38 -23.23 16.20
CA GLY A 13 21.95 -22.03 15.48
C GLY A 13 23.11 -21.08 15.16
N GLU A 14 22.98 -20.32 14.05
CA GLU A 14 24.00 -19.34 13.63
C GLU A 14 24.23 -18.25 14.68
N HIS A 15 23.16 -17.79 15.33
CA HIS A 15 23.21 -16.74 16.35
C HIS A 15 24.00 -17.19 17.59
N ASP A 16 23.69 -18.38 18.12
CA ASP A 16 24.37 -18.94 19.30
C ASP A 16 25.85 -19.19 19.02
N PHE A 17 26.15 -19.74 17.84
CA PHE A 17 27.51 -19.97 17.42
C PHE A 17 28.30 -18.66 17.27
N ARG A 18 27.66 -17.63 16.70
CA ARG A 18 28.24 -16.28 16.58
C ARG A 18 28.51 -15.67 17.95
N ASN A 19 27.57 -15.76 18.89
CA ASN A 19 27.74 -15.25 20.26
C ASN A 19 28.85 -15.99 21.01
N PHE A 20 28.97 -17.30 20.81
CA PHE A 20 30.09 -18.05 21.35
C PHE A 20 31.43 -17.54 20.81
N LEU A 21 31.55 -17.27 19.51
CA LEU A 21 32.81 -16.82 18.91
C LEU A 21 33.16 -15.35 19.22
N ARG A 22 32.16 -14.50 19.44
CA ARG A 22 32.32 -13.04 19.55
C ARG A 22 33.35 -12.60 20.61
N PRO A 23 33.36 -13.09 21.86
CA PRO A 23 34.40 -12.71 22.84
C PRO A 23 35.81 -13.11 22.40
N LYS A 24 35.95 -14.25 21.72
CA LYS A 24 37.24 -14.77 21.26
C LYS A 24 37.79 -13.92 20.11
N LEU A 25 36.92 -13.52 19.20
CA LEU A 25 37.26 -12.64 18.08
C LEU A 25 37.55 -11.20 18.52
N ASN A 26 36.81 -10.69 19.50
CA ASN A 26 37.11 -9.41 20.13
C ASN A 26 38.52 -9.39 20.75
N SER A 27 38.95 -10.50 21.38
CA SER A 27 40.32 -10.63 21.92
C SER A 27 41.43 -10.57 20.85
N LEU A 28 41.07 -10.77 19.58
CA LEU A 28 41.96 -10.69 18.42
C LEU A 28 41.80 -9.37 17.65
N ALA A 29 41.02 -8.42 18.18
CA ALA A 29 40.60 -7.19 17.50
C ALA A 29 39.89 -7.44 16.16
N ILE A 30 39.24 -8.61 15.99
CA ILE A 30 38.45 -8.95 14.81
C ILE A 30 36.99 -8.57 15.09
N ARG A 31 36.46 -7.60 14.34
CA ARG A 31 35.16 -6.97 14.62
C ARG A 31 34.07 -7.31 13.60
N ALA A 32 34.45 -7.51 12.34
CA ALA A 32 33.56 -7.87 11.23
C ALA A 32 33.78 -9.32 10.80
N PHE A 33 32.78 -10.18 11.04
CA PHE A 33 32.78 -11.58 10.63
C PHE A 33 31.34 -12.09 10.46
N HIS A 34 31.19 -13.14 9.66
CA HIS A 34 29.93 -13.85 9.46
C HIS A 34 30.09 -15.34 9.78
N CYS A 35 29.06 -15.93 10.40
CA CYS A 35 29.02 -17.34 10.73
C CYS A 35 27.86 -17.98 9.98
N HIS A 36 28.11 -19.12 9.37
CA HIS A 36 27.10 -19.95 8.75
C HIS A 36 27.15 -21.36 9.34
N THR A 37 26.04 -21.86 9.87
CA THR A 37 25.94 -23.23 10.41
C THR A 37 25.11 -24.06 9.45
N ALA A 38 25.67 -25.13 8.89
CA ALA A 38 24.96 -25.93 7.91
C ALA A 38 23.90 -26.80 8.61
N ARG A 39 22.62 -26.45 8.43
CA ARG A 39 21.49 -27.17 9.04
C ARG A 39 21.55 -28.66 8.66
N GLY A 40 21.48 -29.53 9.66
CA GLY A 40 21.53 -30.99 9.47
C GLY A 40 22.94 -31.56 9.30
N ASN A 41 23.99 -30.74 9.34
CA ASN A 41 25.39 -31.18 9.22
C ASN A 41 26.21 -30.81 10.45
N ASP A 42 27.34 -31.49 10.64
CA ASP A 42 28.25 -31.31 11.78
C ASP A 42 29.31 -30.21 11.54
N PHE A 43 29.03 -29.22 10.68
CA PHE A 43 29.99 -28.18 10.33
C PHE A 43 29.40 -26.77 10.28
N ALA A 44 30.28 -25.79 10.46
CA ALA A 44 30.01 -24.38 10.26
C ALA A 44 31.11 -23.73 9.42
N LYS A 45 30.87 -22.50 8.97
CA LYS A 45 31.81 -21.67 8.25
C LYS A 45 31.89 -20.31 8.93
N ILE A 46 33.10 -19.76 9.00
CA ILE A 46 33.35 -18.40 9.47
C ILE A 46 33.98 -17.63 8.32
N THR A 47 33.33 -16.57 7.86
CA THR A 47 33.90 -15.68 6.83
C THR A 47 34.44 -14.42 7.51
N PHE A 48 35.72 -14.16 7.27
CA PHE A 48 36.43 -12.96 7.74
C PHE A 48 36.61 -11.97 6.59
N ARG A 49 36.44 -10.67 6.91
CA ARG A 49 36.61 -9.55 5.97
C ARG A 49 37.99 -9.59 5.29
N THR A 50 39.06 -9.79 6.05
CA THR A 50 40.43 -9.85 5.53
C THR A 50 41.04 -11.23 5.68
N ALA A 51 42.04 -11.56 4.86
CA ALA A 51 42.83 -12.78 5.03
C ALA A 51 43.63 -12.73 6.35
N THR A 52 44.18 -11.57 6.70
CA THR A 52 44.92 -11.35 7.93
C THR A 52 44.11 -11.66 9.19
N ASP A 53 42.82 -11.34 9.22
CA ASP A 53 41.95 -11.65 10.36
C ASP A 53 41.68 -13.16 10.46
N GLY A 54 41.47 -13.82 9.31
CA GLY A 54 41.35 -15.28 9.26
C GLY A 54 42.63 -15.99 9.73
N GLU A 55 43.80 -15.50 9.32
CA GLU A 55 45.09 -16.02 9.79
C GLU A 55 45.30 -15.79 11.29
N LYS A 56 44.99 -14.60 11.82
CA LYS A 56 45.04 -14.33 13.27
C LYS A 56 44.17 -15.32 14.03
N PHE A 57 42.96 -15.58 13.53
CA PHE A 57 42.05 -16.57 14.11
C PHE A 57 42.64 -17.98 14.06
N LEU A 58 43.12 -18.43 12.90
CA LEU A 58 43.70 -19.77 12.72
C LEU A 58 45.01 -19.97 13.50
N ARG A 59 45.85 -18.95 13.67
CA ARG A 59 47.05 -19.05 14.52
C ARG A 59 46.69 -19.37 15.97
N LYS A 60 45.64 -18.72 16.50
CA LYS A 60 45.21 -18.91 17.90
C LYS A 60 44.31 -20.14 18.09
N PHE A 61 43.37 -20.38 17.18
CA PHE A 61 42.29 -21.37 17.33
C PHE A 61 42.27 -22.46 16.27
N GLY A 62 43.14 -22.41 15.26
CA GLY A 62 43.21 -23.39 14.19
C GLY A 62 43.74 -24.74 14.66
N GLU A 63 43.04 -25.80 14.32
CA GLU A 63 43.33 -27.19 14.69
C GLU A 63 42.68 -28.14 13.68
N ARG A 64 43.43 -29.14 13.18
CA ARG A 64 42.89 -30.15 12.23
C ARG A 64 42.25 -31.30 13.00
N ARG A 65 41.14 -31.84 12.48
CA ARG A 65 40.48 -33.02 13.08
C ARG A 65 41.45 -34.22 13.06
N PRO A 66 41.63 -34.95 14.17
CA PRO A 66 42.45 -36.17 14.21
C PRO A 66 41.88 -37.23 13.24
N LYS A 67 42.72 -37.78 12.35
CA LYS A 67 42.30 -38.73 11.30
C LYS A 67 42.11 -40.18 11.76
N ASN A 68 42.43 -40.57 13.00
CA ASN A 68 42.31 -41.96 13.46
C ASN A 68 42.01 -42.11 14.96
N ARG A 69 41.18 -43.11 15.30
CA ARG A 69 40.83 -43.60 16.66
C ARG A 69 42.00 -44.24 17.43
N GLN A 70 43.25 -44.01 17.05
CA GLN A 70 44.40 -44.48 17.82
C GLN A 70 44.72 -43.46 18.91
N ARG A 71 44.36 -43.83 20.15
CA ARG A 71 44.77 -43.16 21.40
C ARG A 71 46.29 -43.02 21.43
N ASN A 72 46.80 -41.85 21.08
CA ASN A 72 48.11 -41.40 21.51
C ASN A 72 47.93 -40.59 22.82
N PRO A 73 48.64 -40.88 23.92
CA PRO A 73 48.39 -40.26 25.23
C PRO A 73 48.86 -38.80 25.35
N ARG A 74 49.22 -38.14 24.23
CA ARG A 74 49.71 -36.75 24.19
C ARG A 74 48.87 -35.88 23.24
N THR A 75 47.56 -36.10 23.15
CA THR A 75 46.68 -35.16 22.44
C THR A 75 46.53 -33.87 23.24
N SER A 76 46.99 -32.76 22.67
CA SER A 76 46.77 -31.40 23.17
C SER A 76 45.29 -31.16 23.45
N GLN A 77 44.97 -30.42 24.52
CA GLN A 77 43.59 -30.01 24.76
C GLN A 77 43.06 -29.24 23.53
N PRO A 78 41.80 -29.51 23.11
CA PRO A 78 41.20 -28.88 21.94
C PRO A 78 41.14 -27.37 22.14
N LYS A 79 41.55 -26.59 21.13
CA LYS A 79 41.66 -25.13 21.24
C LYS A 79 40.31 -24.41 21.38
N LEU A 80 39.22 -25.03 20.94
CA LEU A 80 37.86 -24.54 21.08
C LEU A 80 36.91 -25.66 21.49
N ILE A 81 36.12 -25.40 22.52
CA ILE A 81 35.08 -26.29 23.02
C ILE A 81 33.75 -25.54 22.98
N TYR A 82 32.76 -26.08 22.27
CA TYR A 82 31.41 -25.55 22.16
C TYR A 82 30.42 -26.58 22.73
N HIS A 83 29.65 -26.21 23.76
CA HIS A 83 28.77 -27.14 24.52
C HIS A 83 29.42 -28.49 24.83
N SER A 84 30.59 -28.47 25.47
CA SER A 84 31.36 -29.67 25.83
C SER A 84 31.85 -30.53 24.65
N THR A 85 31.67 -30.05 23.41
CA THR A 85 32.12 -30.72 22.19
C THR A 85 33.34 -29.98 21.63
N PRO A 86 34.47 -30.68 21.36
CA PRO A 86 35.62 -30.05 20.71
C PRO A 86 35.28 -29.73 19.24
N ILE A 87 35.52 -28.48 18.84
CA ILE A 87 35.34 -28.03 17.45
C ILE A 87 36.70 -27.72 16.84
N TYR A 88 36.86 -28.00 15.55
CA TYR A 88 38.13 -27.90 14.84
C TYR A 88 38.04 -26.88 13.71
N CYS A 89 38.88 -25.85 13.74
CA CYS A 89 38.89 -24.78 12.76
C CYS A 89 40.05 -24.95 11.77
N GLU A 90 39.76 -25.00 10.49
CA GLU A 90 40.75 -25.08 9.41
C GLU A 90 40.41 -24.10 8.29
N GLU A 91 41.41 -23.70 7.50
CA GLU A 91 41.16 -22.88 6.32
C GLU A 91 40.23 -23.63 5.34
N SER A 92 39.22 -22.93 4.82
CA SER A 92 38.29 -23.52 3.85
C SER A 92 38.97 -23.67 2.50
N ASN A 93 38.67 -24.78 1.80
CA ASN A 93 39.08 -24.96 0.41
C ASN A 93 38.21 -24.14 -0.57
N GLN A 94 37.19 -23.44 -0.08
CA GLN A 94 36.32 -22.59 -0.88
C GLN A 94 36.70 -21.12 -0.72
N VAL A 95 36.62 -20.38 -1.83
CA VAL A 95 36.80 -18.92 -1.81
C VAL A 95 35.59 -18.29 -1.11
N ALA A 96 35.86 -17.31 -0.24
CA ALA A 96 34.80 -16.56 0.43
C ALA A 96 33.90 -15.85 -0.61
N ASN A 97 32.59 -15.85 -0.36
CA ASN A 97 31.64 -15.19 -1.26
C ASN A 97 31.97 -13.68 -1.37
N PRO A 98 32.19 -13.15 -2.59
CA PRO A 98 32.65 -11.78 -2.77
C PRO A 98 31.63 -10.73 -2.29
N TYR A 99 30.33 -11.01 -2.38
CA TYR A 99 29.27 -10.11 -1.92
C TYR A 99 29.16 -10.09 -0.40
N LEU A 100 29.33 -11.25 0.25
CA LEU A 100 29.44 -11.30 1.70
C LEU A 100 30.64 -10.49 2.21
N LEU A 101 31.79 -10.55 1.52
CA LEU A 101 32.95 -9.73 1.88
C LEU A 101 32.65 -8.23 1.79
N ARG A 102 31.95 -7.78 0.73
CA ARG A 102 31.50 -6.38 0.59
C ARG A 102 30.50 -5.98 1.67
N CYS A 103 29.59 -6.87 2.07
CA CYS A 103 28.69 -6.62 3.21
C CYS A 103 29.50 -6.40 4.50
N LEU A 104 30.52 -7.24 4.76
CA LEU A 104 31.38 -7.11 5.93
C LEU A 104 32.27 -5.86 5.89
N GLU A 105 32.65 -5.41 4.69
CA GLU A 105 33.37 -4.15 4.48
C GLU A 105 32.50 -2.95 4.82
N LYS A 106 31.28 -2.90 4.28
CA LYS A 106 30.29 -1.87 4.60
C LYS A 106 29.96 -1.83 6.11
N GLU A 107 29.71 -2.98 6.74
CA GLU A 107 29.45 -3.07 8.19
C GLU A 107 30.59 -2.47 9.03
N GLU A 108 31.85 -2.62 8.59
CA GLU A 108 32.99 -2.04 9.30
C GLU A 108 33.06 -0.51 9.08
N MET A 109 32.83 -0.04 7.84
CA MET A 109 32.79 1.40 7.52
C MET A 109 31.72 2.14 8.33
N GLU A 110 30.49 1.63 8.31
CA GLU A 110 29.36 2.20 9.06
C GLU A 110 29.67 2.25 10.57
N ARG A 111 30.34 1.24 11.11
CA ARG A 111 30.73 1.23 12.53
C ARG A 111 31.79 2.25 12.88
N VAL A 112 32.73 2.51 11.98
CA VAL A 112 33.73 3.58 12.17
C VAL A 112 33.03 4.93 12.19
N GLU A 113 32.10 5.18 11.27
CA GLU A 113 31.27 6.39 11.25
C GLU A 113 30.40 6.51 12.52
N THR A 114 29.76 5.42 12.93
CA THR A 114 28.86 5.39 14.11
C THR A 114 29.61 5.35 15.44
N SER A 115 30.94 5.16 15.44
CA SER A 115 31.74 5.16 16.67
C SER A 115 31.74 6.51 17.40
N TYR A 116 31.28 7.58 16.74
CA TYR A 116 31.04 8.91 17.30
C TYR A 116 29.64 9.09 17.94
N LEU A 117 28.73 8.10 17.87
CA LEU A 117 27.31 8.23 18.27
C LEU A 117 26.85 7.22 19.34
N LYS A 118 27.75 6.65 20.16
CA LYS A 118 27.39 5.65 21.19
C LYS A 118 26.69 6.22 22.43
N HIS A 119 25.53 6.85 22.31
CA HIS A 119 24.64 7.13 23.43
C HIS A 119 23.20 6.87 23.00
N GLY A 120 22.81 5.59 22.96
CA GLY A 120 21.43 5.14 22.73
C GLY A 120 21.03 4.09 23.78
N PRO A 121 19.74 3.99 24.13
CA PRO A 121 19.25 3.02 25.11
C PRO A 121 19.52 1.55 24.69
N PRO A 122 19.64 0.61 25.65
CA PRO A 122 19.92 -0.80 25.37
C PRO A 122 18.81 -1.48 24.55
N ILE A 123 19.14 -2.49 23.75
CA ILE A 123 18.15 -3.30 23.00
C ILE A 123 17.37 -4.16 23.99
N ALA A 124 16.04 -4.23 23.83
CA ALA A 124 15.20 -5.12 24.60
C ALA A 124 15.51 -6.60 24.31
N ASN A 125 15.94 -7.34 25.33
CA ASN A 125 16.12 -8.79 25.29
C ASN A 125 15.88 -9.38 26.68
N THR A 126 14.68 -9.14 27.20
CA THR A 126 14.26 -9.56 28.55
C THR A 126 13.22 -10.67 28.43
N SER A 127 13.18 -11.60 29.38
CA SER A 127 12.21 -12.69 29.37
C SER A 127 11.61 -12.94 30.75
N PHE A 128 10.31 -13.26 30.75
CA PHE A 128 9.52 -13.52 31.95
C PHE A 128 8.91 -14.92 31.87
N GLU A 129 8.93 -15.64 32.98
CA GLU A 129 8.13 -16.85 33.15
C GLU A 129 6.75 -16.47 33.68
N CYS A 130 5.72 -16.96 33.01
CA CYS A 130 4.32 -16.70 33.32
C CYS A 130 3.60 -18.02 33.61
N SER A 131 2.64 -17.99 34.55
CA SER A 131 1.83 -19.15 34.93
C SER A 131 0.52 -19.27 34.15
N SER A 132 0.09 -18.17 33.54
CA SER A 132 -1.12 -18.14 32.70
C SER A 132 -1.10 -16.98 31.71
N ILE A 133 -1.87 -17.15 30.63
CA ILE A 133 -2.24 -16.10 29.69
C ILE A 133 -3.77 -16.02 29.64
N MET A 134 -4.29 -14.81 29.60
CA MET A 134 -5.72 -14.51 29.50
C MET A 134 -5.97 -13.64 28.28
N CYS A 135 -7.01 -13.95 27.52
CA CYS A 135 -7.54 -13.09 26.46
C CYS A 135 -8.90 -12.56 26.93
N GLY A 136 -9.16 -11.27 26.76
CA GLY A 136 -10.38 -10.64 27.21
C GLY A 136 -10.46 -9.18 26.80
N ASN A 137 -11.20 -8.40 27.60
CA ASN A 137 -11.45 -6.98 27.34
C ASN A 137 -11.36 -6.16 28.63
N TRP A 138 -11.06 -4.87 28.46
CA TRP A 138 -11.26 -3.88 29.51
C TRP A 138 -12.73 -3.54 29.65
N ASN A 139 -13.21 -3.35 30.88
CA ASN A 139 -14.58 -2.94 31.16
C ASN A 139 -14.64 -2.14 32.47
N TYR A 140 -15.79 -1.53 32.77
CA TYR A 140 -16.02 -0.81 34.03
C TYR A 140 -17.11 -1.49 34.87
N VAL A 141 -16.87 -1.57 36.17
CA VAL A 141 -17.88 -1.99 37.16
C VAL A 141 -18.00 -0.88 38.20
N GLY A 142 -19.08 -0.08 38.09
CA GLY A 142 -19.13 1.22 38.73
C GLY A 142 -18.08 2.15 38.12
N GLU A 143 -17.29 2.82 38.94
CA GLU A 143 -16.20 3.70 38.49
C GLU A 143 -14.85 2.97 38.31
N ALA A 144 -14.75 1.70 38.69
CA ALA A 144 -13.50 0.95 38.65
C ALA A 144 -13.29 0.27 37.30
N LEU A 145 -12.12 0.50 36.68
CA LEU A 145 -11.67 -0.29 35.53
C LEU A 145 -11.32 -1.71 35.98
N VAL A 146 -11.84 -2.69 35.26
CA VAL A 146 -11.62 -4.12 35.51
C VAL A 146 -11.22 -4.83 34.23
N PHE A 147 -10.41 -5.88 34.38
CA PHE A 147 -10.10 -6.78 33.28
C PHE A 147 -11.07 -7.97 33.33
N MET A 148 -11.80 -8.19 32.24
CA MET A 148 -12.74 -9.31 32.11
C MET A 148 -12.16 -10.37 31.15
N PRO A 149 -11.66 -11.51 31.67
CA PRO A 149 -11.12 -12.57 30.83
C PRO A 149 -12.24 -13.37 30.17
N GLU A 150 -12.14 -13.52 28.85
CA GLU A 150 -13.01 -14.38 28.03
C GLU A 150 -12.44 -15.80 27.93
N LEU A 151 -11.11 -15.91 27.84
CA LEU A 151 -10.38 -17.18 27.82
C LEU A 151 -9.18 -17.12 28.74
N ILE A 152 -8.90 -18.25 29.40
CA ILE A 152 -7.78 -18.42 30.32
C ILE A 152 -7.04 -19.70 29.96
N TRP A 153 -5.76 -19.59 29.65
CA TRP A 153 -4.87 -20.74 29.46
C TRP A 153 -3.92 -20.83 30.65
N GLN A 154 -4.12 -21.87 31.48
CA GLN A 154 -3.24 -22.20 32.61
C GLN A 154 -2.11 -23.09 32.08
N SER A 155 -0.97 -22.49 31.75
CA SER A 155 0.18 -23.16 31.12
C SER A 155 1.46 -22.40 31.50
N ASN A 156 2.59 -23.10 31.60
CA ASN A 156 3.87 -22.41 31.72
C ASN A 156 4.18 -21.71 30.40
N ILE A 157 4.27 -20.38 30.44
CA ILE A 157 4.55 -19.55 29.27
C ILE A 157 5.87 -18.83 29.48
N ILE A 158 6.70 -18.79 28.44
CA ILE A 158 7.86 -17.91 28.41
C ILE A 158 7.51 -16.73 27.50
N VAL A 159 7.58 -15.54 28.07
CA VAL A 159 7.37 -14.28 27.37
C VAL A 159 8.72 -13.65 27.06
N HIS A 160 9.05 -13.48 25.79
CA HIS A 160 10.27 -12.82 25.34
C HIS A 160 9.96 -11.43 24.79
N PHE A 161 10.53 -10.39 25.40
CA PHE A 161 10.56 -9.04 24.85
C PHE A 161 11.79 -8.90 23.96
N LYS A 162 11.56 -8.75 22.66
CA LYS A 162 12.59 -8.48 21.65
C LYS A 162 12.58 -7.00 21.27
N GLU A 163 13.38 -6.60 20.29
CA GLU A 163 13.49 -5.20 19.89
C GLU A 163 12.17 -4.59 19.37
N ARG A 164 11.28 -5.41 18.81
CA ARG A 164 10.07 -4.93 18.10
C ARG A 164 8.79 -5.74 18.34
N ALA A 165 8.87 -6.81 19.11
CA ALA A 165 7.74 -7.68 19.39
C ALA A 165 7.91 -8.40 20.72
N MET A 166 6.78 -8.71 21.34
CA MET A 166 6.66 -9.63 22.46
C MET A 166 6.26 -11.01 21.89
N ILE A 167 7.06 -12.03 22.18
CA ILE A 167 6.85 -13.40 21.70
C ILE A 167 6.52 -14.28 22.89
N LEU A 168 5.36 -14.92 22.88
CA LEU A 168 4.90 -15.82 23.93
C LEU A 168 4.98 -17.26 23.41
N ILE A 169 5.57 -18.15 24.19
CA ILE A 169 5.72 -19.57 23.86
C ILE A 169 5.14 -20.38 25.01
N LEU A 170 4.11 -21.19 24.72
CA LEU A 170 3.46 -22.08 25.67
C LEU A 170 4.19 -23.42 25.74
N ASP A 171 4.04 -24.15 26.85
CA ASP A 171 4.65 -25.47 27.07
C ASP A 171 4.25 -26.54 26.03
N ASN A 172 3.07 -26.42 25.45
CA ASN A 172 2.59 -27.27 24.36
C ASN A 172 3.16 -26.90 22.97
N GLY A 173 4.00 -25.87 22.90
CA GLY A 173 4.66 -25.39 21.69
C GLY A 173 3.87 -24.36 20.87
N LEU A 174 2.65 -23.98 21.29
CA LEU A 174 1.92 -22.86 20.69
C LEU A 174 2.68 -21.55 20.88
N ARG A 175 2.64 -20.68 19.88
CA ARG A 175 3.36 -19.40 19.87
C ARG A 175 2.43 -18.27 19.49
N MET A 176 2.53 -17.15 20.21
CA MET A 176 1.88 -15.88 19.89
C MET A 176 2.94 -14.81 19.71
N VAL A 177 2.80 -13.97 18.69
CA VAL A 177 3.69 -12.86 18.40
C VAL A 177 2.86 -11.58 18.40
N ILE A 178 3.16 -10.68 19.33
CA ILE A 178 2.53 -9.36 19.43
C ILE A 178 3.56 -8.33 18.99
N ARG A 179 3.30 -7.64 17.88
CA ARG A 179 4.20 -6.59 17.40
C ARG A 179 3.98 -5.31 18.21
N TYR A 180 5.04 -4.56 18.49
CA TYR A 180 4.92 -3.35 19.31
C TYR A 180 4.15 -2.22 18.65
N ASP A 181 4.07 -2.20 17.33
CA ASP A 181 3.26 -1.25 16.59
C ASP A 181 1.75 -1.55 16.67
N THR A 182 1.34 -2.74 17.09
CA THR A 182 -0.07 -3.10 17.33
C THR A 182 -0.51 -2.84 18.78
N ILE A 183 0.43 -2.50 19.67
CA ILE A 183 0.15 -2.24 21.08
C ILE A 183 -0.23 -0.78 21.27
N GLU A 184 -1.47 -0.56 21.71
CA GLU A 184 -1.92 0.76 22.17
C GLU A 184 -1.28 1.11 23.51
N LEU A 185 -1.31 0.15 24.45
CA LEU A 185 -0.80 0.36 25.81
C LEU A 185 -0.30 -0.95 26.43
N LEU A 186 0.85 -0.87 27.09
CA LEU A 186 1.33 -1.88 28.03
C LEU A 186 1.05 -1.42 29.47
N THR A 187 0.39 -2.27 30.26
CA THR A 187 0.21 -2.03 31.69
C THR A 187 0.91 -3.11 32.52
N THR A 188 1.56 -2.69 33.61
CA THR A 188 2.13 -3.59 34.62
C THR A 188 1.30 -3.54 35.88
N ASP A 189 1.13 -4.69 36.53
CA ASP A 189 0.39 -4.85 37.77
C ASP A 189 1.24 -5.65 38.77
N ASP A 190 1.38 -5.14 39.99
CA ASP A 190 2.08 -5.78 41.11
C ASP A 190 1.12 -6.25 42.22
N GLY A 191 -0.19 -6.17 41.96
CA GLY A 191 -1.25 -6.57 42.90
C GLY A 191 -1.36 -8.08 43.11
N HIS A 192 -2.55 -8.56 43.49
CA HIS A 192 -2.75 -9.96 43.87
C HIS A 192 -2.42 -10.97 42.74
N TYR A 193 -2.58 -10.54 41.49
CA TYR A 193 -2.23 -11.31 40.29
C TYR A 193 -1.22 -10.53 39.45
N PRO A 194 0.07 -10.50 39.84
CA PRO A 194 1.02 -9.65 39.18
C PRO A 194 1.27 -10.11 37.75
N GLY A 195 1.40 -9.16 36.83
CA GLY A 195 1.46 -9.47 35.42
C GLY A 195 1.66 -8.27 34.54
N ILE A 196 1.67 -8.55 33.24
CA ILE A 196 1.73 -7.55 32.18
C ILE A 196 0.52 -7.73 31.26
N THR A 197 -0.18 -6.64 30.97
CA THR A 197 -1.31 -6.63 30.04
C THR A 197 -0.94 -5.81 28.81
N ALA A 198 -1.16 -6.38 27.62
CA ALA A 198 -1.05 -5.70 26.35
C ALA A 198 -2.46 -5.42 25.79
N THR A 199 -2.77 -4.15 25.58
CA THR A 199 -3.98 -3.68 24.92
C THR A 199 -3.65 -3.45 23.45
N LEU A 200 -4.30 -4.20 22.56
CA LEU A 200 -4.01 -4.21 21.13
C LEU A 200 -5.16 -3.60 20.33
N HIS A 201 -4.86 -3.12 19.12
CA HIS A 201 -5.89 -2.73 18.13
C HIS A 201 -5.89 -3.63 16.89
N GLN A 202 -5.01 -4.64 16.85
CA GLN A 202 -4.94 -5.69 15.84
C GLN A 202 -4.67 -7.02 16.53
N SER A 203 -5.19 -8.11 15.96
CA SER A 203 -4.99 -9.44 16.51
C SER A 203 -3.51 -9.86 16.47
N PRO A 204 -3.01 -10.60 17.48
CA PRO A 204 -1.68 -11.18 17.44
C PRO A 204 -1.47 -12.20 16.32
N HIS A 205 -0.20 -12.51 16.11
CA HIS A 205 0.24 -13.53 15.20
C HIS A 205 0.31 -14.91 15.90
N PHE A 206 -0.59 -15.86 15.58
CA PHE A 206 -0.62 -17.19 16.20
C PHE A 206 0.00 -18.31 15.35
N PHE A 207 0.71 -19.23 16.01
CA PHE A 207 1.35 -20.37 15.38
C PHE A 207 1.22 -21.63 16.22
N LYS A 208 1.17 -22.78 15.53
CA LYS A 208 1.26 -24.10 16.14
C LYS A 208 2.54 -24.84 15.72
N PRO A 209 3.08 -25.73 16.57
CA PRO A 209 4.20 -26.57 16.20
C PRO A 209 3.78 -27.57 15.11
N PRO A 210 4.73 -28.18 14.39
CA PRO A 210 4.40 -29.16 13.37
C PRO A 210 3.75 -30.40 14.03
N PRO A 211 2.88 -31.14 13.33
CA PRO A 211 2.28 -32.36 13.88
C PRO A 211 3.38 -33.31 14.38
N LYS A 212 3.19 -33.92 15.56
CA LYS A 212 4.11 -34.96 16.06
C LYS A 212 4.18 -36.07 15.01
N LYS A 213 5.39 -36.32 14.48
CA LYS A 213 5.64 -37.16 13.30
C LYS A 213 5.08 -38.57 13.45
N ASP A 214 4.40 -39.05 12.42
CA ASP A 214 4.13 -40.48 12.22
C ASP A 214 5.40 -41.15 11.68
N LEU A 215 6.05 -41.97 12.50
CA LEU A 215 7.34 -42.61 12.20
C LEU A 215 7.27 -43.45 10.92
N LEU A 216 6.08 -44.00 10.62
CA LEU A 216 5.81 -44.82 9.44
C LEU A 216 5.88 -44.03 8.13
N LEU A 217 5.42 -42.77 8.12
CA LEU A 217 5.47 -41.92 6.93
C LEU A 217 6.92 -41.50 6.63
N GLU A 218 7.73 -41.32 7.66
CA GLU A 218 9.15 -40.99 7.53
C GLU A 218 9.96 -42.18 6.99
N ILE A 219 9.67 -43.40 7.46
CA ILE A 219 10.27 -44.64 6.93
C ILE A 219 9.83 -44.87 5.47
N THR A 220 8.54 -44.68 5.17
CA THR A 220 8.02 -44.82 3.81
C THR A 220 8.66 -43.82 2.85
N ASN A 221 8.86 -42.58 3.30
CA ASN A 221 9.54 -41.53 2.53
C ASN A 221 11.06 -41.70 2.46
N MET A 222 11.71 -42.31 3.46
CA MET A 222 13.12 -42.68 3.37
C MET A 222 13.33 -43.83 2.37
N LEU A 223 12.43 -44.82 2.35
CA LEU A 223 12.50 -45.97 1.45
C LEU A 223 12.16 -45.60 -0.01
N SER A 224 11.28 -44.63 -0.24
CA SER A 224 10.96 -44.14 -1.60
C SER A 224 12.00 -43.17 -2.17
N ASN A 225 12.88 -42.58 -1.34
CA ASN A 225 13.90 -41.61 -1.75
C ASN A 225 15.30 -42.19 -2.00
N VAL A 226 15.47 -43.52 -2.06
CA VAL A 226 16.78 -44.14 -2.29
C VAL A 226 17.34 -43.86 -3.70
N ASN A 227 16.51 -43.40 -4.66
CA ASN A 227 16.93 -43.23 -6.06
C ASN A 227 16.90 -41.81 -6.66
N LEU A 228 16.71 -40.73 -5.90
CA LEU A 228 16.80 -39.37 -6.46
C LEU A 228 17.53 -38.40 -5.52
N ARG A 229 18.71 -37.93 -5.96
CA ARG A 229 19.50 -36.84 -5.37
C ARG A 229 18.83 -35.46 -5.51
N ASN A 230 17.55 -35.33 -5.18
CA ASN A 230 16.90 -34.04 -5.03
C ASN A 230 16.96 -33.60 -3.57
N GLY A 231 17.69 -32.51 -3.30
CA GLY A 231 17.76 -31.92 -1.97
C GLY A 231 16.37 -31.63 -1.42
N SER A 232 16.06 -32.24 -0.27
CA SER A 232 14.81 -32.03 0.44
C SER A 232 14.61 -30.55 0.76
N ARG A 233 13.45 -30.00 0.40
CA ARG A 233 13.03 -28.68 0.88
C ARG A 233 12.98 -28.75 2.42
N PRO A 234 13.43 -27.72 3.15
CA PRO A 234 13.25 -27.68 4.59
C PRO A 234 11.74 -27.73 4.89
N TYR A 235 11.31 -28.72 5.69
CA TYR A 235 9.93 -28.78 6.18
C TYR A 235 9.63 -27.54 7.02
N PRO A 236 8.43 -26.93 6.89
CA PRO A 236 8.04 -25.80 7.71
C PRO A 236 8.09 -26.21 9.19
N LYS A 237 8.71 -25.36 10.02
CA LYS A 237 8.89 -25.61 11.44
C LYS A 237 7.62 -25.33 12.24
N ARG A 238 6.70 -24.53 11.71
CA ARG A 238 5.46 -24.10 12.35
C ARG A 238 4.35 -23.90 11.32
N SER A 239 3.10 -23.92 11.75
CA SER A 239 1.95 -23.54 10.93
C SER A 239 1.26 -22.32 11.51
N ARG A 240 0.92 -21.35 10.66
CA ARG A 240 0.10 -20.19 10.97
C ARG A 240 -1.34 -20.61 11.24
N VAL A 241 -1.96 -20.08 12.29
CA VAL A 241 -3.35 -20.42 12.67
C VAL A 241 -4.15 -19.17 13.04
N ALA A 242 -5.48 -19.28 12.95
CA ALA A 242 -6.44 -18.21 13.27
C ALA A 242 -6.60 -17.96 14.78
N GLY A 243 -6.22 -18.94 15.60
CA GLY A 243 -6.37 -18.93 17.05
C GLY A 243 -5.82 -20.23 17.65
N PHE A 244 -5.71 -20.28 18.97
CA PHE A 244 -5.17 -21.44 19.68
C PHE A 244 -6.13 -22.63 19.75
N ASP A 245 -7.44 -22.36 19.75
CA ASP A 245 -8.53 -23.35 19.73
C ASP A 245 -9.77 -22.71 19.09
N GLU A 246 -10.84 -23.50 18.87
CA GLU A 246 -12.07 -23.00 18.21
C GLU A 246 -12.73 -21.83 18.96
N ARG A 247 -12.71 -21.83 20.29
CA ARG A 247 -13.28 -20.72 21.07
C ARG A 247 -12.46 -19.46 20.90
N HIS A 248 -11.14 -19.58 20.85
CA HIS A 248 -10.26 -18.44 20.61
C HIS A 248 -10.46 -17.88 19.20
N LYS A 249 -10.59 -18.73 18.16
CA LYS A 249 -10.82 -18.28 16.78
C LYS A 249 -12.05 -17.37 16.66
N GLU A 250 -13.11 -17.63 17.42
CA GLU A 250 -14.33 -16.83 17.40
C GLU A 250 -14.17 -15.42 17.99
N ILE A 251 -13.17 -15.20 18.86
CA ILE A 251 -12.98 -13.91 19.58
C ILE A 251 -11.63 -13.25 19.31
N ALA A 252 -10.69 -13.91 18.61
CA ALA A 252 -9.33 -13.42 18.41
C ALA A 252 -9.27 -12.09 17.66
N GLY A 253 -10.26 -11.80 16.80
CA GLY A 253 -10.39 -10.54 16.08
C GLY A 253 -11.14 -9.43 16.84
N SER A 254 -11.83 -9.73 17.94
CA SER A 254 -12.66 -8.76 18.68
C SER A 254 -12.27 -8.58 20.15
N SER A 255 -11.53 -9.53 20.74
CA SER A 255 -11.01 -9.49 22.11
C SER A 255 -9.50 -9.28 22.08
N LEU A 256 -9.08 -8.01 22.15
CA LEU A 256 -7.73 -7.58 21.82
C LEU A 256 -6.88 -7.25 23.06
N VAL A 257 -7.29 -7.67 24.26
CA VAL A 257 -6.53 -7.47 25.50
C VAL A 257 -5.96 -8.79 25.99
N TYR A 258 -4.63 -8.89 26.01
CA TYR A 258 -3.90 -10.08 26.44
C TYR A 258 -3.12 -9.82 27.72
N ARG A 259 -3.42 -10.57 28.78
CA ARG A 259 -2.74 -10.48 30.09
C ARG A 259 -1.91 -11.72 30.38
N CYS A 260 -0.64 -11.54 30.73
CA CYS A 260 0.27 -12.59 31.17
C CYS A 260 0.52 -12.46 32.67
N THR A 261 0.17 -13.48 33.45
CA THR A 261 0.40 -13.50 34.90
C THR A 261 1.79 -14.04 35.19
N PHE A 262 2.62 -13.32 35.94
CA PHE A 262 3.97 -13.77 36.29
C PHE A 262 3.92 -15.00 37.20
N LYS A 263 4.89 -15.90 37.00
CA LYS A 263 5.03 -17.10 37.81
C LYS A 263 5.60 -16.73 39.19
N ASN A 264 4.73 -16.71 40.20
CA ASN A 264 5.10 -16.30 41.56
C ASN A 264 5.38 -17.51 42.46
N GLY A 265 6.60 -17.58 43.00
CA GLY A 265 6.94 -18.48 44.10
C GLY A 265 6.64 -17.89 45.49
N ASN A 266 6.68 -16.55 45.65
CA ASN A 266 6.47 -15.82 46.92
C ASN A 266 6.26 -14.28 46.69
N GLY A 267 5.26 -13.87 45.91
CA GLY A 267 4.97 -12.44 45.65
C GLY A 267 5.84 -11.77 44.56
N PHE A 268 5.60 -10.48 44.29
CA PHE A 268 6.33 -9.68 43.30
C PHE A 268 7.81 -9.58 43.69
N SER A 269 8.69 -10.26 42.95
CA SER A 269 10.11 -10.37 43.31
C SER A 269 10.92 -9.17 42.80
N SER A 270 12.00 -8.85 43.50
CA SER A 270 12.98 -7.82 43.06
C SER A 270 13.60 -8.12 41.69
N ASP A 271 13.66 -9.39 41.28
CA ASP A 271 14.10 -9.80 39.93
C ASP A 271 13.10 -9.37 38.85
N ILE A 272 11.79 -9.48 39.10
CA ILE A 272 10.75 -9.02 38.17
C ILE A 272 10.80 -7.48 38.06
N GLU A 273 10.93 -6.78 39.19
CA GLU A 273 11.04 -5.33 39.23
C GLU A 273 12.24 -4.82 38.43
N GLN A 274 13.42 -5.42 38.66
CA GLN A 274 14.64 -5.08 37.92
C GLN A 274 14.50 -5.34 36.41
N LYS A 275 13.85 -6.46 36.03
CA LYS A 275 13.57 -6.78 34.63
C LYS A 275 12.61 -5.78 34.00
N LEU A 276 11.56 -5.35 34.70
CA LEU A 276 10.61 -4.36 34.19
C LEU A 276 11.24 -2.97 34.05
N GLU A 277 12.07 -2.55 35.00
CA GLU A 277 12.79 -1.27 34.90
C GLU A 277 13.80 -1.30 33.74
N SER A 278 14.49 -2.44 33.53
CA SER A 278 15.35 -2.61 32.36
C SER A 278 14.57 -2.52 31.05
N LEU A 279 13.34 -3.03 31.01
CA LEU A 279 12.47 -3.05 29.84
C LEU A 279 11.92 -1.65 29.53
N LYS A 280 11.50 -0.90 30.54
CA LYS A 280 11.00 0.48 30.40
C LYS A 280 12.05 1.42 29.77
N ASN A 281 13.32 1.15 30.05
CA ASN A 281 14.45 1.91 29.51
C ASN A 281 15.02 1.30 28.21
N ALA A 282 14.46 0.19 27.73
CA ALA A 282 14.93 -0.48 26.53
C ALA A 282 14.35 0.13 25.25
N ARG A 283 15.16 0.10 24.20
CA ARG A 283 14.82 0.65 22.89
C ARG A 283 13.67 -0.12 22.24
N GLY A 284 12.71 0.61 21.68
CA GLY A 284 11.61 0.07 20.88
C GLY A 284 10.39 -0.40 21.69
N ILE A 285 10.49 -0.44 23.03
CA ILE A 285 9.38 -0.83 23.90
C ILE A 285 8.27 0.23 23.87
N PRO A 286 6.99 -0.14 23.67
CA PRO A 286 5.86 0.77 23.79
C PRO A 286 5.79 1.43 25.17
N PRO A 287 5.17 2.61 25.29
CA PRO A 287 4.94 3.24 26.59
C PRO A 287 4.29 2.25 27.57
N MET A 288 4.95 2.08 28.72
CA MET A 288 4.49 1.23 29.80
C MET A 288 4.05 2.10 30.97
N ILE A 289 2.83 1.84 31.46
CA ILE A 289 2.32 2.46 32.69
C ILE A 289 2.06 1.40 33.76
N HIS A 290 2.10 1.82 35.01
CA HIS A 290 1.66 0.99 36.12
C HIS A 290 0.16 1.22 36.36
N HIS A 291 -0.63 0.14 36.39
CA HIS A 291 -2.05 0.21 36.68
C HIS A 291 -2.55 -1.13 37.22
N SER A 292 -2.99 -1.16 38.48
CA SER A 292 -3.58 -2.35 39.07
C SER A 292 -5.08 -2.41 38.79
N ALA A 293 -5.54 -3.52 38.22
CA ALA A 293 -6.93 -3.72 37.86
C ALA A 293 -7.45 -5.05 38.40
N SER A 294 -8.66 -5.03 38.95
CA SER A 294 -9.34 -6.24 39.41
C SER A 294 -9.68 -7.14 38.21
N ILE A 295 -9.50 -8.45 38.39
CA ILE A 295 -9.92 -9.44 37.41
C ILE A 295 -11.32 -9.93 37.80
N ILE A 296 -12.32 -9.68 36.96
CA ILE A 296 -13.71 -10.06 37.21
C ILE A 296 -14.20 -10.94 36.07
N LEU A 297 -14.76 -12.11 36.38
CA LEU A 297 -15.35 -12.97 35.37
C LEU A 297 -16.60 -12.28 34.77
N PRO A 298 -16.74 -12.27 33.43
CA PRO A 298 -17.90 -11.67 32.80
C PRO A 298 -19.16 -12.44 33.20
N ARG A 299 -20.26 -11.71 33.45
CA ARG A 299 -21.57 -12.33 33.71
C ARG A 299 -22.06 -13.10 32.48
N GLU A 300 -21.78 -12.56 31.31
CA GLU A 300 -22.01 -13.19 30.02
C GLU A 300 -20.80 -12.93 29.12
N TYR A 301 -20.30 -13.99 28.50
CA TYR A 301 -19.14 -13.95 27.62
C TYR A 301 -19.44 -13.20 26.32
N HIS A 302 -18.45 -12.49 25.79
CA HIS A 302 -18.55 -11.66 24.58
C HIS A 302 -19.15 -12.43 23.39
N ILE A 303 -18.75 -13.69 23.20
CA ILE A 303 -19.25 -14.51 22.10
C ILE A 303 -20.76 -14.82 22.19
N ILE A 304 -21.29 -14.97 23.39
CA ILE A 304 -22.72 -15.17 23.61
C ILE A 304 -23.47 -13.87 23.31
N GLY A 305 -22.92 -12.74 23.78
CA GLY A 305 -23.45 -11.42 23.48
C GLY A 305 -23.49 -11.13 21.97
N LEU A 306 -22.43 -11.46 21.23
CA LEU A 306 -22.40 -11.32 19.77
C LEU A 306 -23.49 -12.13 19.09
N ARG A 307 -23.69 -13.40 19.48
CA ARG A 307 -24.76 -14.25 18.93
C ARG A 307 -26.14 -13.65 19.18
N LYS A 308 -26.41 -13.16 20.40
CA LYS A 308 -27.68 -12.47 20.70
C LYS A 308 -27.88 -11.20 19.89
N LEU A 309 -26.81 -10.41 19.70
CA LEU A 309 -26.87 -9.23 18.86
C LEU A 309 -27.18 -9.62 17.40
N TYR A 310 -26.52 -10.63 16.86
CA TYR A 310 -26.78 -11.11 15.50
C TYR A 310 -28.22 -11.62 15.38
N GLU A 311 -28.71 -12.43 16.33
CA GLU A 311 -30.10 -12.87 16.39
C GLU A 311 -31.09 -11.70 16.44
N ALA A 312 -30.79 -10.65 17.21
CA ALA A 312 -31.61 -9.44 17.29
C ALA A 312 -31.63 -8.67 15.96
N LEU A 313 -30.48 -8.54 15.29
CA LEU A 313 -30.36 -7.85 14.00
C LEU A 313 -30.96 -8.65 12.83
N GLU A 314 -30.92 -9.99 12.90
CA GLU A 314 -31.51 -10.92 11.94
C GLU A 314 -33.03 -11.08 12.12
N SER A 315 -33.54 -10.81 13.32
CA SER A 315 -34.95 -10.99 13.67
C SER A 315 -35.90 -10.27 12.71
N PHE A 316 -37.04 -10.91 12.41
CA PHE A 316 -38.12 -10.29 11.64
C PHE A 316 -38.63 -8.98 12.29
N ASN A 317 -38.47 -8.84 13.61
CA ASN A 317 -38.88 -7.64 14.35
C ASN A 317 -37.89 -6.46 14.21
N ASN A 318 -36.71 -6.66 13.63
CA ASN A 318 -35.79 -5.56 13.33
C ASN A 318 -36.25 -4.84 12.05
N GLU A 319 -36.80 -3.64 12.21
CA GLU A 319 -37.27 -2.80 11.11
C GLU A 319 -36.17 -1.87 10.54
N LEU A 320 -34.97 -1.87 11.13
CA LEU A 320 -33.88 -1.01 10.67
C LEU A 320 -33.38 -1.45 9.28
N PRO A 321 -33.13 -0.49 8.37
CA PRO A 321 -32.63 -0.81 7.05
C PRO A 321 -31.23 -1.40 7.11
N PHE A 322 -30.88 -2.23 6.13
CA PHE A 322 -29.60 -2.95 6.10
C PHE A 322 -28.37 -2.04 6.27
N PRO A 323 -28.23 -0.88 5.59
CA PRO A 323 -27.06 -0.02 5.77
C PRO A 323 -26.87 0.41 7.23
N LEU A 324 -27.95 0.67 7.96
CA LEU A 324 -27.86 1.04 9.38
C LEU A 324 -27.56 -0.19 10.26
N THR A 325 -28.19 -1.33 9.97
CA THR A 325 -27.89 -2.61 10.62
C THR A 325 -26.41 -2.99 10.47
N PHE A 326 -25.82 -2.75 9.31
CA PHE A 326 -24.39 -2.95 9.05
C PHE A 326 -23.52 -2.11 10.00
N GLN A 327 -23.85 -0.81 10.14
CA GLN A 327 -23.12 0.08 11.07
C GLN A 327 -23.30 -0.35 12.53
N ILE A 328 -24.50 -0.79 12.92
CA ILE A 328 -24.74 -1.25 14.30
C ILE A 328 -23.93 -2.52 14.60
N GLN A 329 -23.93 -3.50 13.69
CA GLN A 329 -23.14 -4.72 13.84
C GLN A 329 -21.64 -4.43 13.94
N LYS A 330 -21.15 -3.46 13.14
CA LYS A 330 -19.75 -3.01 13.15
C LYS A 330 -19.28 -2.52 14.53
N LEU A 331 -20.14 -1.90 15.35
CA LEU A 331 -19.79 -1.45 16.71
C LEU A 331 -19.33 -2.60 17.61
N ALA A 332 -20.02 -3.74 17.56
CA ALA A 332 -19.64 -4.90 18.36
C ALA A 332 -18.48 -5.65 17.73
N GLN A 333 -18.61 -5.90 16.42
CA GLN A 333 -17.76 -6.82 15.70
C GLN A 333 -16.33 -6.33 15.58
N ASN A 334 -16.14 -5.02 15.41
CA ASN A 334 -14.82 -4.40 15.38
C ASN A 334 -14.33 -4.00 16.79
N GLY A 335 -15.03 -4.38 17.87
CA GLY A 335 -14.58 -4.20 19.25
C GLY A 335 -14.68 -2.79 19.82
N TYR A 336 -15.58 -1.93 19.33
CA TYR A 336 -15.77 -0.57 19.86
C TYR A 336 -16.63 -0.55 21.13
N LEU A 337 -17.73 -1.30 21.14
CA LEU A 337 -18.63 -1.43 22.28
C LEU A 337 -18.96 -2.90 22.54
N SER A 338 -19.30 -3.25 23.78
CA SER A 338 -19.74 -4.60 24.08
C SER A 338 -21.09 -4.90 23.39
N PRO A 339 -21.35 -6.16 22.99
CA PRO A 339 -22.61 -6.52 22.33
C PRO A 339 -23.85 -6.16 23.18
N HIS A 340 -23.73 -6.24 24.50
CA HIS A 340 -24.81 -5.87 25.44
C HIS A 340 -25.13 -4.38 25.40
N GLN A 341 -24.11 -3.52 25.45
CA GLN A 341 -24.32 -2.07 25.33
C GLN A 341 -25.02 -1.72 24.01
N ILE A 342 -24.66 -2.40 22.92
CA ILE A 342 -25.28 -2.16 21.61
C ILE A 342 -26.74 -2.61 21.61
N ILE A 343 -27.06 -3.76 22.20
CA ILE A 343 -28.45 -4.21 22.37
C ILE A 343 -29.25 -3.17 23.16
N ASP A 344 -28.69 -2.61 24.24
CA ASP A 344 -29.33 -1.58 25.05
C ASP A 344 -29.51 -0.24 24.32
N LEU A 345 -28.68 0.02 23.30
CA LEU A 345 -28.72 1.21 22.43
C LEU A 345 -29.62 1.04 21.19
N LEU A 346 -30.08 -0.18 20.87
CA LEU A 346 -30.99 -0.41 19.73
C LEU A 346 -32.19 0.56 19.69
N PRO A 347 -32.88 0.85 20.81
CA PRO A 347 -33.98 1.83 20.79
C PRO A 347 -33.55 3.25 20.40
N ALA A 348 -32.32 3.66 20.75
CA ALA A 348 -31.79 4.97 20.40
C ALA A 348 -31.49 5.04 18.88
N PHE A 349 -30.94 3.97 18.30
CA PHE A 349 -30.73 3.87 16.86
C PHE A 349 -32.07 3.85 16.09
N THR A 350 -33.07 3.14 16.59
CA THR A 350 -34.43 3.16 16.02
C THR A 350 -35.02 4.55 16.07
N SER A 351 -34.94 5.22 17.22
CA SER A 351 -35.44 6.59 17.34
C SER A 351 -34.71 7.57 16.41
N MET A 352 -33.40 7.37 16.14
CA MET A 352 -32.64 8.18 15.17
C MET A 352 -33.14 8.00 13.75
N PHE A 353 -33.42 6.75 13.38
CA PHE A 353 -33.95 6.41 12.08
C PHE A 353 -35.39 6.92 11.88
N GLU A 354 -36.21 6.93 12.93
CA GLU A 354 -37.57 7.46 12.89
C GLU A 354 -37.63 8.99 12.73
N ARG A 355 -36.62 9.72 13.25
CA ARG A 355 -36.61 11.19 13.27
C ARG A 355 -35.77 11.85 12.17
N THR A 356 -34.93 11.11 11.45
CA THR A 356 -34.04 11.62 10.39
C THR A 356 -34.03 10.74 9.14
N THR A 357 -33.19 11.07 8.15
CA THR A 357 -33.04 10.28 6.92
C THR A 357 -31.92 9.24 7.06
N LEU A 358 -32.00 8.16 6.27
CA LEU A 358 -30.98 7.11 6.28
C LEU A 358 -29.55 7.62 6.01
N PRO A 359 -29.28 8.51 5.04
CA PRO A 359 -27.93 9.05 4.82
C PRO A 359 -27.36 9.79 6.05
N ILE A 360 -28.20 10.55 6.76
CA ILE A 360 -27.83 11.23 8.01
C ILE A 360 -27.49 10.19 9.08
N CYS A 361 -28.32 9.15 9.24
CA CYS A 361 -28.05 8.06 10.18
C CYS A 361 -26.70 7.39 9.89
N ILE A 362 -26.37 7.09 8.63
CA ILE A 362 -25.09 6.47 8.27
C ILE A 362 -23.91 7.39 8.57
N THR A 363 -24.01 8.67 8.23
CA THR A 363 -22.97 9.67 8.48
C THR A 363 -22.74 9.85 9.99
N ALA A 364 -23.83 9.95 10.76
CA ALA A 364 -23.81 10.05 12.21
C ALA A 364 -23.15 8.82 12.84
N MET A 365 -23.52 7.60 12.41
CA MET A 365 -22.89 6.37 12.89
C MET A 365 -21.39 6.33 12.56
N ARG A 366 -20.99 6.71 11.35
CA ARG A 366 -19.57 6.80 10.95
C ARG A 366 -18.78 7.73 11.86
N ARG A 367 -19.33 8.90 12.20
CA ARG A 367 -18.70 9.85 13.14
C ARG A 367 -18.67 9.32 14.57
N LEU A 368 -19.74 8.66 15.00
CA LEU A 368 -19.80 8.02 16.31
C LEU A 368 -18.62 7.05 16.49
N PHE A 369 -18.31 6.22 15.48
CA PHE A 369 -17.16 5.31 15.52
C PHE A 369 -15.83 6.03 15.79
N LEU A 370 -15.63 7.20 15.21
CA LEU A 370 -14.37 7.93 15.32
C LEU A 370 -14.24 8.63 16.67
N GLN A 371 -15.36 8.94 17.32
CA GLN A 371 -15.40 9.69 18.58
C GLN A 371 -15.54 8.80 19.83
N ILE A 372 -16.01 7.55 19.70
CA ILE A 372 -16.03 6.61 20.82
C ILE A 372 -14.60 6.24 21.24
N PRO A 373 -14.19 6.48 22.50
CA PRO A 373 -12.89 6.04 22.98
C PRO A 373 -12.87 4.52 23.23
N TYR A 374 -11.70 3.87 23.23
CA TYR A 374 -11.58 2.45 23.62
C TYR A 374 -11.44 2.31 25.15
N PRO A 375 -12.16 1.41 25.84
CA PRO A 375 -12.03 1.23 27.29
C PRO A 375 -10.58 0.98 27.72
N GLY A 376 -10.12 1.72 28.74
CA GLY A 376 -8.74 1.60 29.21
C GLY A 376 -8.41 2.54 30.38
N PRO A 377 -7.21 2.41 30.97
CA PRO A 377 -6.83 3.04 32.25
C PRO A 377 -6.76 4.57 32.26
N ASN A 378 -6.83 5.22 31.09
CA ASN A 378 -6.73 6.67 30.96
C ASN A 378 -8.08 7.36 30.70
N LEU A 379 -9.19 6.63 30.84
CA LEU A 379 -10.54 7.10 30.52
C LEU A 379 -11.47 6.94 31.72
N LYS A 380 -12.59 7.64 31.72
CA LYS A 380 -13.56 7.57 32.80
C LYS A 380 -14.64 6.57 32.46
N ALA A 381 -15.19 5.91 33.48
CA ALA A 381 -16.35 5.03 33.31
C ALA A 381 -17.57 5.76 32.72
N GLU A 382 -17.73 7.05 33.08
CA GLU A 382 -18.78 7.95 32.61
C GLU A 382 -18.82 8.06 31.07
N ASP A 383 -17.67 8.02 30.41
CA ASP A 383 -17.55 8.14 28.95
C ASP A 383 -18.20 6.95 28.20
N PHE A 384 -18.45 5.84 28.91
CA PHE A 384 -19.03 4.60 28.40
C PHE A 384 -20.43 4.32 28.96
N ASP A 385 -21.00 5.24 29.75
CA ASP A 385 -22.38 5.13 30.19
C ASP A 385 -23.32 5.21 29.00
N LYS A 386 -24.46 4.51 29.12
CA LYS A 386 -25.50 4.50 28.10
C LYS A 386 -25.92 5.92 27.72
N ASN A 387 -26.12 6.81 28.70
CA ASN A 387 -26.60 8.15 28.42
C ASN A 387 -25.53 9.01 27.73
N ALA A 388 -24.26 8.87 28.11
CA ALA A 388 -23.15 9.57 27.46
C ALA A 388 -23.02 9.19 25.98
N ILE A 389 -23.16 7.90 25.64
CA ILE A 389 -23.14 7.43 24.25
C ILE A 389 -24.36 7.95 23.47
N ILE A 390 -25.54 8.03 24.10
CA ILE A 390 -26.74 8.61 23.47
C ILE A 390 -26.57 10.11 23.23
N GLU A 391 -26.01 10.85 24.19
CA GLU A 391 -25.71 12.28 24.02
C GLU A 391 -24.71 12.51 22.87
N LEU A 392 -23.64 11.71 22.82
CA LEU A 392 -22.69 11.73 21.72
C LEU A 392 -23.37 11.43 20.37
N LEU A 393 -24.24 10.42 20.32
CA LEU A 393 -25.02 10.08 19.13
C LEU A 393 -25.90 11.26 18.66
N LEU A 394 -26.54 11.97 19.60
CA LEU A 394 -27.35 13.17 19.30
C LEU A 394 -26.51 14.36 18.83
N ASP A 395 -25.29 14.51 19.34
CA ASP A 395 -24.35 15.54 18.88
C ASP A 395 -23.89 15.26 17.43
N VAL A 396 -23.44 14.03 17.14
CA VAL A 396 -22.99 13.67 15.79
C VAL A 396 -24.14 13.64 14.78
N GLU A 397 -25.36 13.29 15.20
CA GLU A 397 -26.57 13.39 14.39
C GLU A 397 -26.83 14.84 14.00
N ARG A 398 -26.85 15.77 14.98
CA ARG A 398 -27.05 17.21 14.72
C ARG A 398 -26.00 17.77 13.76
N ALA A 399 -24.72 17.42 13.96
CA ALA A 399 -23.64 17.83 13.07
C ALA A 399 -23.84 17.29 11.64
N SER A 400 -24.24 16.03 11.51
CA SER A 400 -24.48 15.37 10.21
C SER A 400 -25.71 15.94 9.50
N THR A 401 -26.77 16.29 10.23
CA THR A 401 -27.95 16.97 9.67
C THR A 401 -27.58 18.34 9.12
N ARG A 402 -26.78 19.12 9.86
CA ARG A 402 -26.34 20.44 9.39
C ARG A 402 -25.55 20.33 8.09
N GLU A 403 -24.57 19.45 8.02
CA GLU A 403 -23.80 19.22 6.79
C GLU A 403 -24.67 18.77 5.61
N ALA A 404 -25.64 17.89 5.85
CA ALA A 404 -26.57 17.44 4.81
C ALA A 404 -27.39 18.61 4.24
N LEU A 405 -27.82 19.56 5.07
CA LEU A 405 -28.55 20.76 4.61
C LEU A 405 -27.68 21.63 3.68
N TYR A 406 -26.39 21.80 3.99
CA TYR A 406 -25.46 22.47 3.07
C TYR A 406 -25.31 21.69 1.75
N ALA A 407 -25.17 20.36 1.82
CA ALA A 407 -25.01 19.51 0.64
C ALA A 407 -26.25 19.47 -0.28
N GLU A 408 -27.46 19.45 0.27
CA GLU A 408 -28.71 19.52 -0.49
C GLU A 408 -28.82 20.83 -1.28
N GLY A 409 -28.35 21.93 -0.69
CA GLY A 409 -28.22 23.23 -1.35
C GLY A 409 -27.22 23.25 -2.51
N PHE A 410 -26.43 22.20 -2.77
CA PHE A 410 -25.50 22.12 -3.91
C PHE A 410 -25.83 20.96 -4.87
N GLY A 411 -27.09 20.51 -4.89
CA GLY A 411 -27.55 19.44 -5.79
C GLY A 411 -27.23 18.02 -5.32
N GLY A 412 -26.82 17.85 -4.06
CA GLY A 412 -26.48 16.56 -3.44
C GLY A 412 -25.09 16.03 -3.81
N THR A 413 -24.50 15.24 -2.91
CA THR A 413 -23.12 14.70 -3.04
C THR A 413 -23.01 13.43 -3.88
N ALA A 414 -24.14 12.84 -4.32
CA ALA A 414 -24.12 11.61 -5.09
C ALA A 414 -23.83 11.89 -6.57
N SER A 415 -22.56 11.79 -6.98
CA SER A 415 -22.24 11.79 -8.41
C SER A 415 -22.94 10.60 -9.08
N GLN A 416 -23.57 10.80 -10.24
CA GLN A 416 -24.21 9.72 -11.03
C GLN A 416 -23.24 8.56 -11.37
N ASN A 417 -21.94 8.79 -11.21
CA ASN A 417 -20.85 7.88 -11.60
C ASN A 417 -20.19 7.16 -10.42
N THR A 418 -20.74 7.27 -9.20
CA THR A 418 -20.22 6.62 -7.99
C THR A 418 -21.31 5.84 -7.27
N ALA A 419 -20.93 4.73 -6.64
CA ALA A 419 -21.79 3.90 -5.80
C ALA A 419 -21.22 3.84 -4.38
N LEU A 420 -22.09 3.86 -3.36
CA LEU A 420 -21.68 3.66 -1.97
C LEU A 420 -21.67 2.18 -1.65
N ILE A 421 -20.49 1.62 -1.39
CA ILE A 421 -20.28 0.17 -1.25
C ILE A 421 -19.69 -0.16 0.11
N HIS A 422 -20.33 -1.08 0.83
CA HIS A 422 -19.81 -1.62 2.08
C HIS A 422 -18.63 -2.56 1.82
N GLN A 423 -17.66 -2.55 2.73
CA GLN A 423 -16.43 -3.32 2.62
C GLN A 423 -16.30 -4.30 3.78
N VAL A 424 -15.72 -5.47 3.50
CA VAL A 424 -15.43 -6.52 4.48
C VAL A 424 -13.98 -6.91 4.35
N THR A 425 -13.24 -6.87 5.46
CA THR A 425 -11.85 -7.29 5.52
C THR A 425 -11.74 -8.60 6.29
N ILE A 426 -11.17 -9.62 5.64
CA ILE A 426 -10.95 -10.96 6.20
C ILE A 426 -9.45 -11.13 6.44
N THR A 427 -9.11 -11.40 7.70
CA THR A 427 -7.74 -11.65 8.18
C THR A 427 -7.64 -13.08 8.73
N PRO A 428 -6.44 -13.58 9.06
CA PRO A 428 -6.30 -14.88 9.71
C PRO A 428 -7.17 -15.04 10.96
N ALA A 429 -7.26 -14.03 11.81
CA ALA A 429 -7.93 -14.09 13.11
C ALA A 429 -9.22 -13.27 13.22
N GLY A 430 -9.49 -12.37 12.26
CA GLY A 430 -10.59 -11.41 12.35
C GLY A 430 -11.41 -11.23 11.08
N PHE A 431 -12.64 -10.75 11.29
CA PHE A 431 -13.61 -10.34 10.27
C PHE A 431 -14.06 -8.92 10.63
N TYR A 432 -13.71 -7.96 9.78
CA TYR A 432 -13.93 -6.54 10.06
C TYR A 432 -14.86 -5.90 9.03
N LEU A 433 -15.80 -5.09 9.51
CA LEU A 433 -16.78 -4.36 8.70
C LEU A 433 -16.32 -2.91 8.47
N ASP A 434 -16.45 -2.41 7.25
CA ASP A 434 -16.12 -1.02 6.94
C ASP A 434 -17.00 -0.40 5.81
N GLY A 435 -16.87 0.91 5.61
CA GLY A 435 -17.65 1.69 4.67
C GLY A 435 -19.06 2.05 5.17
N PRO A 436 -20.00 2.39 4.26
CA PRO A 436 -19.87 2.31 2.82
C PRO A 436 -18.94 3.40 2.25
N GLU A 437 -18.06 3.03 1.34
CA GLU A 437 -17.13 3.95 0.67
C GLU A 437 -17.59 4.25 -0.76
N PRO A 438 -17.35 5.48 -1.27
CA PRO A 438 -17.61 5.80 -2.67
C PRO A 438 -16.68 5.00 -3.58
N GLU A 439 -17.27 4.21 -4.46
CA GLU A 439 -16.59 3.42 -5.48
C GLU A 439 -17.02 3.90 -6.87
N SER A 440 -16.09 3.94 -7.82
CA SER A 440 -16.43 4.28 -9.21
C SER A 440 -17.37 3.24 -9.79
N ASN A 441 -18.36 3.71 -10.55
CA ASN A 441 -19.31 2.82 -11.20
C ASN A 441 -18.62 1.88 -12.20
N ASN A 442 -18.96 0.60 -12.09
CA ASN A 442 -18.67 -0.43 -13.09
C ASN A 442 -19.99 -0.91 -13.73
N ARG A 443 -19.91 -1.88 -14.66
CA ARG A 443 -21.10 -2.36 -15.39
C ARG A 443 -22.18 -2.90 -14.47
N ILE A 444 -21.79 -3.67 -13.45
CA ILE A 444 -22.71 -4.28 -12.48
C ILE A 444 -23.37 -3.20 -11.64
N LEU A 445 -22.57 -2.29 -11.07
CA LEU A 445 -23.10 -1.23 -10.20
C LEU A 445 -24.02 -0.26 -10.95
N ARG A 446 -23.75 0.02 -12.23
CA ARG A 446 -24.69 0.79 -13.07
C ARG A 446 -25.98 0.04 -13.35
N LYS A 447 -25.89 -1.24 -13.73
CA LYS A 447 -27.07 -2.04 -14.10
C LYS A 447 -28.03 -2.20 -12.91
N PHE A 448 -27.49 -2.39 -11.70
CA PHE A 448 -28.26 -2.59 -10.48
C PHE A 448 -28.27 -1.33 -9.59
N ALA A 449 -28.36 -0.15 -10.20
CA ALA A 449 -28.54 1.10 -9.47
C ALA A 449 -29.78 1.01 -8.56
N GLY A 450 -29.60 1.28 -7.27
CA GLY A 450 -30.62 1.12 -6.22
C GLY A 450 -30.49 -0.14 -5.37
N ASN A 451 -29.75 -1.16 -5.82
CA ASN A 451 -29.50 -2.40 -5.07
C ASN A 451 -28.03 -2.50 -4.59
N HIS A 452 -27.31 -1.38 -4.49
CA HIS A 452 -25.89 -1.36 -4.10
C HIS A 452 -25.63 -1.94 -2.71
N SER A 453 -26.61 -1.85 -1.80
CA SER A 453 -26.54 -2.47 -0.47
C SER A 453 -26.41 -3.98 -0.50
N ASN A 454 -26.74 -4.64 -1.61
CA ASN A 454 -26.62 -6.08 -1.78
C ASN A 454 -25.25 -6.50 -2.31
N PHE A 455 -24.36 -5.55 -2.62
CA PHE A 455 -23.00 -5.83 -3.09
C PHE A 455 -22.00 -5.38 -2.03
N VAL A 456 -21.00 -6.22 -1.76
CA VAL A 456 -19.90 -5.89 -0.86
C VAL A 456 -18.55 -6.18 -1.50
N ARG A 457 -17.59 -5.32 -1.19
CA ARG A 457 -16.18 -5.54 -1.54
C ARG A 457 -15.53 -6.34 -0.41
N VAL A 458 -14.96 -7.50 -0.72
CA VAL A 458 -14.26 -8.34 0.25
C VAL A 458 -12.77 -8.35 -0.04
N THR A 459 -11.94 -8.04 0.96
CA THR A 459 -10.48 -8.04 0.87
C THR A 459 -9.90 -9.10 1.81
N PHE A 460 -8.98 -9.91 1.30
CA PHE A 460 -8.24 -10.90 2.09
C PHE A 460 -6.81 -10.41 2.32
N CYS A 461 -6.39 -10.35 3.58
CA CYS A 461 -5.09 -9.80 3.97
C CYS A 461 -4.56 -10.44 5.27
N ASP A 462 -3.34 -10.13 5.67
CA ASP A 462 -2.83 -10.40 7.02
C ASP A 462 -3.37 -9.33 8.01
N GLU A 463 -3.14 -9.48 9.32
CA GLU A 463 -3.67 -8.58 10.37
C GLU A 463 -3.27 -7.12 10.19
N ASP A 464 -2.13 -6.86 9.54
CA ASP A 464 -1.65 -5.50 9.23
C ASP A 464 -2.27 -4.93 7.94
N GLY A 465 -3.16 -5.70 7.32
CA GLY A 465 -3.78 -5.45 6.04
C GLY A 465 -2.84 -5.56 4.83
N GLY A 466 -1.61 -6.02 5.05
CA GLY A 466 -0.70 -6.44 3.98
C GLY A 466 -1.10 -7.81 3.43
N ARG A 467 -0.33 -8.31 2.45
CA ARG A 467 -0.51 -9.69 1.99
C ARG A 467 0.10 -10.65 3.00
N ILE A 468 -0.49 -11.83 3.17
CA ILE A 468 0.13 -12.92 3.94
C ILE A 468 1.52 -13.20 3.38
N GLN A 469 2.55 -12.96 4.18
CA GLN A 469 3.93 -13.11 3.75
C GLN A 469 4.32 -14.58 3.68
N TYR A 470 5.07 -14.95 2.65
CA TYR A 470 5.69 -16.26 2.57
C TYR A 470 6.96 -16.29 3.42
N ALA A 471 6.99 -17.16 4.43
CA ALA A 471 8.18 -17.49 5.19
C ALA A 471 8.48 -18.99 5.04
N SER A 472 9.72 -19.36 4.73
CA SER A 472 10.07 -20.75 4.40
C SER A 472 9.87 -21.74 5.57
N ASN A 473 9.89 -21.21 6.79
CA ASN A 473 9.75 -21.93 8.05
C ASN A 473 8.29 -21.98 8.56
N VAL A 474 7.35 -21.33 7.88
CA VAL A 474 5.93 -21.24 8.28
C VAL A 474 5.03 -21.74 7.15
N SER A 475 4.14 -22.68 7.44
CA SER A 475 3.02 -23.01 6.54
C SER A 475 1.84 -22.06 6.81
N ASN A 476 1.26 -21.51 5.74
CA ASN A 476 0.05 -20.70 5.78
C ASN A 476 -1.19 -21.48 5.31
N ASP A 477 -1.08 -22.79 5.12
CA ASP A 477 -2.13 -23.61 4.50
C ASP A 477 -3.43 -23.58 5.31
N GLU A 478 -3.37 -23.58 6.64
CA GLU A 478 -4.57 -23.49 7.49
C GLU A 478 -5.30 -22.16 7.41
N ILE A 479 -4.60 -21.07 7.09
CA ILE A 479 -5.26 -19.79 6.86
C ILE A 479 -5.95 -19.79 5.51
N PHE A 480 -5.23 -20.18 4.46
CA PHE A 480 -5.78 -20.16 3.11
C PHE A 480 -6.88 -21.22 2.94
N ASP A 481 -6.61 -22.48 3.26
CA ASP A 481 -7.54 -23.60 3.07
C ASP A 481 -8.59 -23.73 4.18
N GLY A 482 -8.32 -23.19 5.37
CA GLY A 482 -9.25 -23.21 6.49
C GLY A 482 -10.13 -21.96 6.55
N VAL A 483 -9.54 -20.78 6.63
CA VAL A 483 -10.29 -19.52 6.83
C VAL A 483 -10.78 -18.95 5.50
N PHE A 484 -9.86 -18.62 4.59
CA PHE A 484 -10.21 -17.86 3.37
C PHE A 484 -11.04 -18.68 2.40
N LYS A 485 -10.69 -19.97 2.24
CA LYS A 485 -11.47 -20.89 1.44
C LYS A 485 -12.90 -21.01 1.96
N ASN A 486 -13.09 -21.17 3.26
CA ASN A 486 -14.42 -21.30 3.86
C ASN A 486 -15.30 -20.07 3.54
N VAL A 487 -14.75 -18.86 3.64
CA VAL A 487 -15.46 -17.63 3.28
C VAL A 487 -15.82 -17.59 1.78
N LEU A 488 -14.88 -17.94 0.90
CA LEU A 488 -15.11 -17.97 -0.54
C LEU A 488 -16.14 -19.02 -0.98
N GLN A 489 -16.22 -20.15 -0.28
CA GLN A 489 -17.11 -21.27 -0.59
C GLN A 489 -18.52 -21.08 0.00
N ASN A 490 -18.59 -20.72 1.29
CA ASN A 490 -19.84 -20.75 2.05
C ASN A 490 -20.47 -19.36 2.23
N GLY A 491 -19.72 -18.30 1.92
CA GLY A 491 -20.17 -16.94 2.14
C GLY A 491 -20.16 -16.53 3.61
N PHE A 492 -20.87 -15.45 3.92
CA PHE A 492 -21.07 -14.94 5.28
C PHE A 492 -22.38 -14.14 5.38
N SER A 493 -22.86 -13.92 6.60
CA SER A 493 -24.08 -13.14 6.87
C SER A 493 -23.76 -11.84 7.59
N ILE A 494 -24.48 -10.77 7.23
CA ILE A 494 -24.50 -9.50 7.95
C ILE A 494 -25.95 -9.07 8.06
N GLY A 495 -26.47 -8.94 9.28
CA GLY A 495 -27.91 -8.88 9.52
C GLY A 495 -28.67 -9.93 8.70
N LYS A 496 -29.75 -9.51 8.04
CA LYS A 496 -30.62 -10.40 7.25
C LYS A 496 -30.04 -10.86 5.91
N GLN A 497 -28.86 -10.40 5.51
CA GLN A 497 -28.30 -10.63 4.19
C GLN A 497 -27.19 -11.68 4.23
N LYS A 498 -27.30 -12.71 3.39
CA LYS A 498 -26.25 -13.70 3.16
C LYS A 498 -25.54 -13.41 1.85
N TYR A 499 -24.22 -13.23 1.92
CA TYR A 499 -23.36 -12.86 0.81
C TYR A 499 -22.61 -14.06 0.25
N GLU A 500 -22.59 -14.19 -1.08
CA GLU A 500 -21.86 -15.23 -1.81
C GLU A 500 -20.89 -14.65 -2.84
N TYR A 501 -19.83 -15.39 -3.16
CA TYR A 501 -18.75 -14.94 -4.05
C TYR A 501 -19.26 -14.65 -5.47
N LEU A 502 -19.07 -13.43 -5.98
CA LEU A 502 -19.54 -13.04 -7.31
C LEU A 502 -18.42 -13.03 -8.35
N GLY A 503 -17.27 -12.42 -8.05
CA GLY A 503 -16.16 -12.31 -9.00
C GLY A 503 -15.15 -11.22 -8.68
N SER A 504 -14.11 -11.08 -9.49
CA SER A 504 -13.08 -10.06 -9.31
C SER A 504 -12.60 -9.50 -10.65
N SER A 505 -12.24 -8.21 -10.68
CA SER A 505 -11.51 -7.64 -11.81
C SER A 505 -10.05 -8.11 -11.80
N HIS A 506 -9.32 -7.91 -12.90
CA HIS A 506 -7.88 -8.20 -12.95
C HIS A 506 -7.07 -7.42 -11.90
N SER A 507 -7.45 -6.16 -11.65
CA SER A 507 -6.82 -5.35 -10.61
C SER A 507 -7.17 -5.86 -9.21
N SER A 508 -8.43 -6.19 -8.97
CA SER A 508 -8.94 -6.71 -7.69
C SER A 508 -8.27 -8.04 -7.30
N LEU A 509 -8.09 -8.95 -8.25
CA LEU A 509 -7.35 -10.21 -8.03
C LEU A 509 -5.92 -9.95 -7.52
N ARG A 510 -5.22 -8.95 -8.08
CA ARG A 510 -3.87 -8.55 -7.64
C ARG A 510 -3.86 -7.78 -6.32
N THR A 511 -4.98 -7.22 -5.88
CA THR A 511 -5.11 -6.63 -4.54
C THR A 511 -5.72 -7.61 -3.53
N GLN A 512 -5.92 -8.88 -3.92
CA GLN A 512 -6.56 -9.90 -3.08
C GLN A 512 -7.98 -9.48 -2.64
N SER A 513 -8.69 -8.76 -3.51
CA SER A 513 -10.07 -8.33 -3.31
C SER A 513 -11.03 -8.87 -4.37
N CYS A 514 -12.29 -9.02 -3.99
CA CYS A 514 -13.35 -9.52 -4.86
C CYS A 514 -14.73 -8.98 -4.44
N TRP A 515 -15.72 -9.23 -5.27
CA TRP A 515 -17.11 -8.86 -5.04
C TRP A 515 -17.88 -10.06 -4.49
N PHE A 516 -18.73 -9.80 -3.50
CA PHE A 516 -19.77 -10.70 -3.06
C PHE A 516 -21.14 -10.03 -3.25
N VAL A 517 -22.18 -10.83 -3.38
CA VAL A 517 -23.55 -10.34 -3.54
C VAL A 517 -24.51 -11.12 -2.64
N ALA A 518 -25.49 -10.43 -2.07
CA ALA A 518 -26.63 -11.01 -1.39
C ALA A 518 -27.84 -11.03 -2.33
N PRO A 519 -28.64 -12.10 -2.39
CA PRO A 519 -29.77 -12.17 -3.32
C PRO A 519 -30.77 -11.02 -3.17
N PHE A 520 -31.34 -10.57 -4.29
CA PHE A 520 -32.36 -9.52 -4.33
C PHE A 520 -33.33 -9.70 -5.50
N THR A 521 -34.43 -8.97 -5.47
CA THR A 521 -35.41 -8.92 -6.56
C THR A 521 -35.48 -7.51 -7.12
N GLN A 522 -35.38 -7.35 -8.44
CA GLN A 522 -35.55 -6.07 -9.12
C GLN A 522 -36.48 -6.27 -10.33
N ASN A 523 -37.54 -5.46 -10.44
CA ASN A 523 -38.56 -5.59 -11.49
C ASN A 523 -39.12 -7.02 -11.60
N ASP A 524 -39.46 -7.64 -10.46
CA ASP A 524 -39.96 -9.02 -10.34
C ASP A 524 -38.99 -10.13 -10.83
N ILE A 525 -37.72 -9.80 -11.08
CA ILE A 525 -36.67 -10.76 -11.44
C ILE A 525 -35.77 -10.99 -10.24
N TYR A 526 -35.56 -12.27 -9.88
CA TYR A 526 -34.64 -12.69 -8.84
C TYR A 526 -33.19 -12.71 -9.34
N TYR A 527 -32.29 -12.10 -8.58
CA TYR A 527 -30.86 -12.02 -8.85
C TYR A 527 -30.07 -12.60 -7.67
N ASP A 528 -29.28 -13.63 -7.97
CA ASP A 528 -28.17 -14.13 -7.14
C ASP A 528 -26.87 -14.04 -7.95
N ALA A 529 -25.75 -14.55 -7.42
CA ALA A 529 -24.48 -14.47 -8.13
C ALA A 529 -24.48 -15.23 -9.46
N LEU A 530 -25.16 -16.38 -9.54
CA LEU A 530 -25.25 -17.20 -10.74
C LEU A 530 -26.02 -16.46 -11.84
N HIS A 531 -27.20 -15.92 -11.52
CA HIS A 531 -28.05 -15.20 -12.47
C HIS A 531 -27.35 -13.91 -12.95
N ILE A 532 -26.67 -13.19 -12.06
CA ILE A 532 -25.89 -12.00 -12.45
C ILE A 532 -24.78 -12.38 -13.44
N VAL A 533 -24.05 -13.48 -13.22
CA VAL A 533 -23.01 -13.93 -14.15
C VAL A 533 -23.60 -14.36 -15.49
N GLN A 534 -24.73 -15.08 -15.51
CA GLN A 534 -25.40 -15.50 -16.75
C GLN A 534 -25.86 -14.29 -17.58
N ASP A 535 -26.30 -13.23 -16.90
CA ASP A 535 -26.72 -11.96 -17.50
C ASP A 535 -25.58 -11.17 -18.17
N LEU A 536 -24.32 -11.46 -17.83
CA LEU A 536 -23.17 -10.75 -18.39
C LEU A 536 -22.78 -11.24 -19.79
N GLY A 537 -23.06 -12.50 -20.11
CA GLY A 537 -22.69 -13.12 -21.38
C GLY A 537 -22.59 -14.65 -21.32
N ARG A 538 -22.13 -15.25 -22.41
CA ARG A 538 -21.95 -16.70 -22.53
C ARG A 538 -20.52 -17.09 -22.17
N PHE A 539 -20.39 -17.84 -21.07
CA PHE A 539 -19.10 -18.33 -20.55
C PHE A 539 -18.97 -19.85 -20.56
N GLY A 540 -20.02 -20.60 -20.92
CA GLY A 540 -20.07 -22.07 -20.82
C GLY A 540 -19.00 -22.81 -21.64
N ASP A 541 -18.52 -22.19 -22.71
CA ASP A 541 -17.45 -22.74 -23.56
C ASP A 541 -16.04 -22.58 -22.96
N ILE A 542 -15.90 -21.74 -21.92
CA ILE A 542 -14.63 -21.50 -21.26
C ILE A 542 -14.38 -22.60 -20.23
N ARG A 543 -13.31 -23.37 -20.46
CA ARG A 543 -12.89 -24.49 -19.59
C ARG A 543 -11.71 -24.15 -18.68
N SER A 544 -11.29 -22.89 -18.63
CA SER A 544 -10.21 -22.45 -17.76
C SER A 544 -10.74 -21.50 -16.68
N PRO A 545 -10.63 -21.84 -15.38
CA PRO A 545 -11.13 -20.99 -14.31
C PRO A 545 -10.52 -19.57 -14.34
N ALA A 546 -9.21 -19.48 -14.58
CA ALA A 546 -8.51 -18.20 -14.70
C ALA A 546 -9.04 -17.36 -15.87
N LYS A 547 -9.18 -17.97 -17.05
CA LYS A 547 -9.71 -17.27 -18.23
C LYS A 547 -11.16 -16.84 -18.01
N CYS A 548 -12.00 -17.72 -17.44
CA CYS A 548 -13.41 -17.46 -17.18
C CYS A 548 -13.57 -16.29 -16.19
N ALA A 549 -12.87 -16.35 -15.05
CA ALA A 549 -12.82 -15.28 -14.05
C ALA A 549 -12.35 -13.97 -14.68
N ALA A 550 -11.31 -13.99 -15.53
CA ALA A 550 -10.83 -12.80 -16.22
C ALA A 550 -11.86 -12.21 -17.21
N ARG A 551 -12.74 -13.02 -17.82
CA ARG A 551 -13.77 -12.54 -18.76
C ARG A 551 -14.95 -11.93 -18.04
N ILE A 552 -15.46 -12.59 -17.00
CA ILE A 552 -16.47 -12.06 -16.07
C ILE A 552 -15.95 -10.78 -15.40
N GLY A 553 -14.67 -10.78 -14.99
CA GLY A 553 -13.94 -9.67 -14.39
C GLY A 553 -13.98 -8.34 -15.16
N GLN A 554 -14.24 -8.38 -16.47
CA GLN A 554 -14.34 -7.17 -17.30
C GLN A 554 -15.54 -6.30 -16.89
N ALA A 555 -16.63 -6.89 -16.39
CA ALA A 555 -17.79 -6.16 -15.91
C ALA A 555 -17.56 -5.40 -14.60
N PHE A 556 -16.55 -5.81 -13.81
CA PHE A 556 -16.17 -5.21 -12.53
C PHE A 556 -15.11 -4.13 -12.65
N SER A 557 -14.77 -3.74 -13.87
CA SER A 557 -13.74 -2.73 -14.08
C SER A 557 -14.33 -1.32 -14.05
N ASP A 558 -13.60 -0.40 -13.42
CA ASP A 558 -14.06 0.98 -13.24
C ASP A 558 -14.19 1.67 -14.60
N THR A 559 -15.38 2.20 -14.85
CA THR A 559 -15.80 2.77 -16.14
C THR A 559 -16.76 3.93 -15.90
N PRO A 560 -16.31 5.03 -15.28
CA PRO A 560 -17.21 6.08 -14.80
C PRO A 560 -17.99 6.78 -15.92
N ASN A 561 -17.54 6.70 -17.18
CA ASN A 561 -18.24 7.30 -18.32
C ASN A 561 -18.73 6.22 -19.27
N THR A 562 -20.00 6.32 -19.69
CA THR A 562 -20.60 5.41 -20.67
C THR A 562 -21.38 6.18 -21.74
N LEU A 563 -21.47 5.57 -22.92
CA LEU A 563 -22.31 6.02 -24.02
C LEU A 563 -23.14 4.83 -24.50
N THR A 564 -24.45 4.86 -24.31
CA THR A 564 -25.34 3.85 -24.89
C THR A 564 -25.37 4.03 -26.41
N LEU A 565 -24.98 2.99 -27.15
CA LEU A 565 -24.99 2.98 -28.60
C LEU A 565 -26.40 2.60 -29.09
N ASP A 566 -27.05 3.55 -29.76
CA ASP A 566 -28.35 3.36 -30.40
C ASP A 566 -28.21 2.67 -31.78
N GLU A 567 -29.35 2.36 -32.42
CA GLU A 567 -29.39 1.72 -33.75
C GLU A 567 -28.79 2.58 -34.87
N THR A 568 -28.52 3.87 -34.62
CA THR A 568 -27.88 4.76 -35.60
C THR A 568 -26.37 4.55 -35.71
N VAL A 569 -25.77 3.78 -34.78
CA VAL A 569 -24.35 3.44 -34.78
C VAL A 569 -24.12 2.13 -35.52
N THR A 570 -23.38 2.16 -36.63
CA THR A 570 -22.95 0.93 -37.30
C THR A 570 -21.77 0.32 -36.54
N ILE A 571 -21.93 -0.91 -36.07
CA ILE A 571 -20.88 -1.66 -35.39
C ILE A 571 -20.42 -2.77 -36.32
N GLU A 572 -19.15 -2.76 -36.69
CA GLU A 572 -18.56 -3.69 -37.64
C GLU A 572 -17.43 -4.47 -36.97
N THR A 573 -17.46 -5.79 -37.06
CA THR A 573 -16.31 -6.63 -36.68
C THR A 573 -15.43 -6.82 -37.92
N VAL A 574 -14.15 -6.47 -37.81
CA VAL A 574 -13.14 -6.57 -38.87
C VAL A 574 -12.05 -7.57 -38.48
N ALA A 575 -11.48 -8.26 -39.47
CA ALA A 575 -10.43 -9.26 -39.24
C ALA A 575 -9.15 -8.61 -38.66
N ASP A 576 -8.39 -9.34 -37.85
CA ASP A 576 -7.09 -8.87 -37.39
C ASP A 576 -6.05 -8.74 -38.54
N VAL A 577 -5.11 -7.81 -38.37
CA VAL A 577 -3.95 -7.68 -39.27
C VAL A 577 -2.89 -8.66 -38.80
N GLU A 578 -2.79 -9.81 -39.46
CA GLU A 578 -1.86 -10.86 -39.11
C GLU A 578 -0.75 -11.03 -40.15
N ARG A 579 0.49 -11.24 -39.69
CA ARG A 579 1.62 -11.64 -40.53
C ARG A 579 2.52 -12.60 -39.75
N ASN A 580 2.97 -13.67 -40.40
CA ASN A 580 3.88 -14.67 -39.79
C ASN A 580 3.41 -15.21 -38.43
N GLY A 581 2.10 -15.38 -38.24
CA GLY A 581 1.51 -15.84 -36.97
C GLY A 581 1.56 -14.81 -35.82
N ARG A 582 1.80 -13.53 -36.13
CA ARG A 582 1.75 -12.41 -35.18
C ARG A 582 0.63 -11.45 -35.56
N VAL A 583 -0.05 -10.91 -34.55
CA VAL A 583 -1.21 -10.03 -34.69
C VAL A 583 -0.75 -8.59 -34.46
N PHE A 584 -0.73 -7.77 -35.50
CA PHE A 584 -0.29 -6.37 -35.45
C PHE A 584 -1.38 -5.43 -34.90
N SER A 585 -2.64 -5.85 -34.98
CA SER A 585 -3.81 -5.12 -34.49
C SER A 585 -4.31 -5.59 -33.12
N ASP A 586 -3.51 -6.33 -32.34
CA ASP A 586 -4.00 -7.02 -31.15
C ASP A 586 -4.58 -6.04 -30.12
N GLY A 587 -5.90 -6.07 -29.98
CA GLY A 587 -6.60 -5.24 -29.00
C GLY A 587 -6.90 -3.82 -29.45
N VAL A 588 -6.72 -3.44 -30.72
CA VAL A 588 -7.04 -2.08 -31.21
C VAL A 588 -8.03 -2.06 -32.37
N GLY A 589 -9.02 -1.18 -32.30
CA GLY A 589 -10.00 -0.90 -33.34
C GLY A 589 -10.06 0.58 -33.71
N THR A 590 -11.10 0.97 -34.46
CA THR A 590 -11.26 2.36 -34.93
C THR A 590 -12.67 2.89 -34.74
N MET A 591 -12.81 4.20 -34.65
CA MET A 591 -14.10 4.90 -34.62
C MET A 591 -14.16 6.03 -35.64
N SER A 592 -15.37 6.34 -36.11
CA SER A 592 -15.57 7.50 -36.98
C SER A 592 -15.53 8.81 -36.19
N GLU A 593 -15.27 9.91 -36.89
CA GLU A 593 -15.26 11.25 -36.29
C GLU A 593 -16.60 11.60 -35.63
N LYS A 594 -17.72 11.17 -36.21
CA LYS A 594 -19.05 11.44 -35.64
C LYS A 594 -19.27 10.68 -34.33
N LEU A 595 -18.78 9.44 -34.22
CA LEU A 595 -18.85 8.69 -32.96
C LEU A 595 -17.94 9.32 -31.90
N MET A 596 -16.73 9.73 -32.28
CA MET A 596 -15.82 10.44 -31.37
C MET A 596 -16.46 11.70 -30.78
N LYS A 597 -17.15 12.51 -31.60
CA LYS A 597 -17.90 13.68 -31.12
C LYS A 597 -19.02 13.31 -30.15
N LYS A 598 -19.79 12.25 -30.42
CA LYS A 598 -20.79 11.72 -29.46
C LYS A 598 -20.15 11.31 -28.13
N ILE A 599 -18.97 10.70 -28.13
CA ILE A 599 -18.23 10.37 -26.89
C ILE A 599 -17.83 11.65 -26.16
N TRP A 600 -17.26 12.62 -26.89
CA TRP A 600 -16.84 13.91 -26.33
C TRP A 600 -17.95 14.71 -25.65
N ASP A 601 -19.20 14.54 -26.08
CA ASP A 601 -20.36 15.20 -25.47
C ASP A 601 -20.76 14.55 -24.13
N ARG A 602 -20.27 13.34 -23.84
CA ARG A 602 -20.47 12.62 -22.57
C ARG A 602 -19.31 12.75 -21.60
N LEU A 603 -18.16 13.28 -22.04
CA LEU A 603 -17.02 13.48 -21.16
C LEU A 603 -17.20 14.74 -20.30
N PRO A 604 -16.73 14.75 -19.04
CA PRO A 604 -16.83 15.94 -18.20
C PRO A 604 -16.07 17.13 -18.80
N ASN A 605 -16.65 18.33 -18.76
CA ASN A 605 -16.06 19.58 -19.29
C ASN A 605 -14.76 20.03 -18.60
N LYS A 606 -14.31 19.34 -17.54
CA LYS A 606 -13.08 19.65 -16.81
C LYS A 606 -11.79 19.44 -17.62
N TYR A 607 -11.88 18.73 -18.75
CA TYR A 607 -10.73 18.50 -19.62
C TYR A 607 -10.69 19.56 -20.73
N LEU A 608 -9.69 20.45 -20.67
CA LEU A 608 -9.42 21.45 -21.71
C LEU A 608 -9.17 20.80 -23.09
N VAL A 609 -8.60 19.59 -23.11
CA VAL A 609 -8.30 18.81 -24.31
C VAL A 609 -9.22 17.60 -24.37
N LYS A 610 -9.95 17.44 -25.48
CA LYS A 610 -10.76 16.24 -25.76
C LYS A 610 -9.89 15.19 -26.48
N PRO A 611 -9.91 13.90 -26.15
CA PRO A 611 -8.94 12.92 -26.69
C PRO A 611 -9.41 12.23 -27.99
N THR A 612 -8.47 11.78 -28.83
CA THR A 612 -8.78 11.06 -30.10
C THR A 612 -8.61 9.55 -30.02
N CYS A 613 -8.11 9.05 -28.88
CA CYS A 613 -7.89 7.64 -28.61
C CYS A 613 -8.49 7.30 -27.25
N PHE A 614 -9.22 6.18 -27.18
CA PHE A 614 -9.94 5.74 -25.99
C PHE A 614 -9.64 4.28 -25.69
N GLN A 615 -9.47 3.96 -24.41
CA GLN A 615 -9.56 2.59 -23.94
C GLN A 615 -11.02 2.29 -23.61
N ILE A 616 -11.55 1.18 -24.12
CA ILE A 616 -12.98 0.86 -24.04
C ILE A 616 -13.27 -0.55 -23.53
N ARG A 617 -14.48 -0.71 -23.02
CA ARG A 617 -15.18 -1.99 -22.89
C ARG A 617 -16.53 -1.86 -23.59
N TYR A 618 -16.88 -2.84 -24.41
CA TYR A 618 -18.18 -2.88 -25.10
C TYR A 618 -18.61 -4.32 -25.24
N ARG A 619 -19.72 -4.71 -24.61
CA ARG A 619 -20.14 -6.13 -24.53
C ARG A 619 -18.99 -7.00 -24.01
N GLY A 620 -18.54 -8.00 -24.76
CA GLY A 620 -17.36 -8.80 -24.46
C GLY A 620 -16.06 -8.31 -25.11
N ALA A 621 -16.08 -7.18 -25.82
CA ALA A 621 -14.90 -6.55 -26.39
C ALA A 621 -14.16 -5.67 -25.39
N LYS A 622 -12.83 -5.74 -25.41
CA LYS A 622 -11.90 -4.89 -24.64
C LYS A 622 -10.73 -4.47 -25.55
N GLY A 623 -10.38 -3.19 -25.51
CA GLY A 623 -9.19 -2.71 -26.20
C GLY A 623 -9.13 -1.19 -26.35
N MET A 624 -8.26 -0.73 -27.24
CA MET A 624 -8.20 0.67 -27.68
C MET A 624 -9.07 0.91 -28.91
N ILE A 625 -9.59 2.12 -29.06
CA ILE A 625 -10.14 2.63 -30.31
C ILE A 625 -9.50 3.98 -30.64
N SER A 626 -9.10 4.17 -31.90
CA SER A 626 -8.58 5.43 -32.42
C SER A 626 -9.49 6.04 -33.47
N LEU A 627 -9.42 7.37 -33.61
CA LEU A 627 -10.08 8.06 -34.71
C LEU A 627 -9.54 7.57 -36.06
N ASP A 628 -10.43 7.14 -36.95
CA ASP A 628 -10.18 7.02 -38.39
C ASP A 628 -11.13 7.97 -39.13
N SER A 629 -10.57 9.07 -39.63
CA SER A 629 -11.36 10.10 -40.31
C SER A 629 -11.85 9.69 -41.71
N ARG A 630 -11.44 8.53 -42.21
CA ARG A 630 -11.95 7.98 -43.48
C ARG A 630 -13.31 7.31 -43.31
N LEU A 631 -13.70 6.96 -42.07
CA LEU A 631 -14.95 6.26 -41.80
C LEU A 631 -16.17 7.18 -41.99
N PRO A 632 -17.14 6.80 -42.83
CA PRO A 632 -18.37 7.56 -43.01
C PRO A 632 -19.31 7.38 -41.82
N GLY A 633 -20.32 8.24 -41.68
CA GLY A 633 -21.39 8.03 -40.69
C GLY A 633 -20.92 7.94 -39.23
N VAL A 634 -21.72 7.28 -38.38
CA VAL A 634 -21.39 6.99 -36.97
C VAL A 634 -21.01 5.51 -36.88
N GLN A 635 -19.72 5.21 -36.78
CA GLN A 635 -19.22 3.84 -36.89
C GLN A 635 -18.23 3.48 -35.78
N LEU A 636 -18.32 2.24 -35.32
CA LEU A 636 -17.37 1.58 -34.42
C LEU A 636 -16.88 0.30 -35.11
N ARG A 637 -15.57 0.16 -35.30
CA ARG A 637 -14.94 -1.05 -35.83
C ARG A 637 -14.17 -1.76 -34.72
N LEU A 638 -14.54 -3.01 -34.46
CA LEU A 638 -13.89 -3.88 -33.48
C LEU A 638 -13.13 -4.98 -34.21
N ARG A 639 -11.99 -5.42 -33.67
CA ARG A 639 -11.24 -6.58 -34.19
C ARG A 639 -11.61 -7.86 -33.45
N GLU A 640 -11.38 -9.01 -34.08
CA GLU A 640 -11.58 -10.33 -33.47
C GLU A 640 -10.78 -10.49 -32.16
N SER A 641 -9.51 -10.06 -32.16
CA SER A 641 -8.64 -10.04 -30.98
C SER A 641 -9.24 -9.25 -29.82
N MET A 642 -10.08 -8.22 -30.06
CA MET A 642 -10.74 -7.45 -29.00
C MET A 642 -11.87 -8.23 -28.33
N ILE A 643 -12.56 -9.10 -29.05
CA ILE A 643 -13.77 -9.80 -28.59
C ILE A 643 -13.36 -11.01 -27.74
N LYS A 644 -13.60 -10.92 -26.43
CA LYS A 644 -13.12 -11.91 -25.47
C LYS A 644 -14.18 -12.97 -25.09
N PHE A 645 -15.46 -12.66 -25.29
CA PHE A 645 -16.62 -13.54 -25.11
C PHE A 645 -17.86 -12.94 -25.80
N ASP A 646 -18.90 -13.75 -26.03
CA ASP A 646 -20.13 -13.35 -26.73
C ASP A 646 -21.37 -13.36 -25.80
N GLY A 647 -22.53 -12.96 -26.34
CA GLY A 647 -23.83 -13.11 -25.66
C GLY A 647 -24.19 -12.05 -24.64
N SER A 648 -23.38 -11.00 -24.48
CA SER A 648 -23.74 -9.81 -23.68
C SER A 648 -24.83 -9.00 -24.38
N SER A 649 -25.90 -8.64 -23.65
CA SER A 649 -26.99 -7.78 -24.12
C SER A 649 -26.74 -6.27 -23.95
N SER A 650 -25.70 -5.88 -23.21
CA SER A 650 -25.38 -4.46 -22.99
C SER A 650 -25.04 -3.74 -24.31
N ASN A 651 -25.59 -2.54 -24.49
CA ASN A 651 -25.27 -1.63 -25.60
C ASN A 651 -24.43 -0.43 -25.14
N ASP A 652 -23.91 -0.46 -23.92
CA ASP A 652 -23.11 0.64 -23.39
C ASP A 652 -21.65 0.51 -23.84
N LEU A 653 -21.17 1.55 -24.53
CA LEU A 653 -19.76 1.77 -24.76
C LEU A 653 -19.16 2.42 -23.52
N GLU A 654 -18.36 1.66 -22.79
CA GLU A 654 -17.80 2.05 -21.51
C GLU A 654 -16.38 2.59 -21.70
N ILE A 655 -16.15 3.84 -21.32
CA ILE A 655 -14.84 4.51 -21.49
C ILE A 655 -14.01 4.29 -20.24
N CYS A 656 -12.91 3.55 -20.39
CA CYS A 656 -11.98 3.22 -19.31
C CYS A 656 -10.94 4.33 -19.11
N GLY A 657 -10.53 4.96 -20.21
CA GLY A 657 -9.51 6.01 -20.24
C GLY A 657 -9.42 6.66 -21.62
N GLY A 658 -8.75 7.81 -21.69
CA GLY A 658 -8.53 8.55 -22.94
C GLY A 658 -7.17 9.22 -22.97
N ALA A 659 -6.63 9.42 -24.17
CA ALA A 659 -5.34 10.06 -24.39
C ALA A 659 -5.42 11.59 -24.25
N TYR A 660 -5.72 12.09 -23.04
CA TYR A 660 -5.96 13.52 -22.79
C TYR A 660 -4.70 14.39 -22.89
N LYS A 661 -3.55 13.86 -22.47
CA LYS A 661 -2.25 14.53 -22.49
C LYS A 661 -1.11 13.51 -22.58
N PRO A 662 0.07 13.89 -23.08
CA PRO A 662 1.23 13.02 -22.94
C PRO A 662 1.56 12.84 -21.46
N LEU A 663 1.90 11.62 -21.05
CA LEU A 663 2.25 11.34 -19.67
C LEU A 663 3.76 11.54 -19.46
N PRO A 664 4.19 12.21 -18.38
CA PRO A 664 5.60 12.45 -18.11
C PRO A 664 6.37 11.15 -17.91
N MET A 665 7.58 11.09 -18.46
CA MET A 665 8.42 9.91 -18.40
C MET A 665 9.34 9.94 -17.17
N TYR A 666 9.44 8.79 -16.49
CA TYR A 666 10.38 8.57 -15.40
C TYR A 666 11.17 7.29 -15.63
N LEU A 667 12.46 7.34 -15.32
CA LEU A 667 13.27 6.15 -15.15
C LEU A 667 12.86 5.43 -13.86
N ASN A 668 13.23 4.15 -13.78
CA ASN A 668 13.13 3.35 -12.56
C ASN A 668 14.36 2.41 -12.50
N ARG A 669 14.54 1.73 -11.37
CA ARG A 669 15.70 0.83 -11.16
C ARG A 669 15.86 -0.24 -12.23
N GLN A 670 14.76 -0.85 -12.70
CA GLN A 670 14.84 -1.86 -13.76
C GLN A 670 15.30 -1.25 -15.09
N PHE A 671 14.69 -0.14 -15.51
CA PHE A 671 15.09 0.55 -16.74
C PHE A 671 16.54 1.03 -16.69
N ILE A 672 16.96 1.66 -15.59
CA ILE A 672 18.34 2.13 -15.41
C ILE A 672 19.30 0.94 -15.53
N LYS A 673 18.99 -0.19 -14.88
CA LYS A 673 19.84 -1.37 -14.93
C LYS A 673 19.96 -1.95 -16.34
N ILE A 674 18.86 -2.04 -17.10
CA ILE A 674 18.88 -2.53 -18.49
C ILE A 674 19.65 -1.56 -19.38
N LEU A 675 19.34 -0.25 -19.30
CA LEU A 675 20.01 0.78 -20.09
C LEU A 675 21.53 0.82 -19.82
N GLU A 676 21.94 0.70 -18.56
CA GLU A 676 23.36 0.56 -18.16
C GLU A 676 24.01 -0.64 -18.86
N ASP A 677 23.36 -1.81 -18.87
CA ASP A 677 23.90 -3.02 -19.52
C ASP A 677 23.91 -2.92 -21.05
N LEU A 678 22.98 -2.17 -21.64
CA LEU A 678 22.96 -1.83 -23.07
C LEU A 678 23.96 -0.71 -23.44
N GLY A 679 24.70 -0.18 -22.47
CA GLY A 679 25.84 0.70 -22.68
C GLY A 679 25.59 2.19 -22.46
N VAL A 680 24.46 2.58 -21.87
CA VAL A 680 24.24 3.96 -21.39
C VAL A 680 25.18 4.23 -20.22
N GLU A 681 25.96 5.31 -20.30
CA GLU A 681 26.93 5.66 -19.27
C GLU A 681 26.24 6.08 -17.96
N PRO A 682 26.73 5.66 -16.79
CA PRO A 682 26.18 6.06 -15.48
C PRO A 682 26.03 7.58 -15.32
N GLU A 683 26.96 8.35 -15.90
CA GLU A 683 26.97 9.81 -15.88
C GLU A 683 25.68 10.42 -16.46
N TYR A 684 25.04 9.78 -17.44
CA TYR A 684 23.75 10.25 -17.97
C TYR A 684 22.68 10.25 -16.88
N PHE A 685 22.53 9.15 -16.15
CA PHE A 685 21.55 9.05 -15.06
C PHE A 685 21.90 9.99 -13.90
N MET A 686 23.19 10.11 -13.59
CA MET A 686 23.66 11.00 -12.52
C MET A 686 23.35 12.46 -12.84
N ARG A 687 23.55 12.92 -14.09
CA ARG A 687 23.19 14.28 -14.52
C ARG A 687 21.69 14.54 -14.39
N LEU A 688 20.85 13.59 -14.80
CA LEU A 688 19.39 13.73 -14.67
C LEU A 688 18.97 13.83 -13.20
N GLN A 689 19.56 12.99 -12.32
CA GLN A 689 19.27 13.04 -10.89
C GLN A 689 19.79 14.34 -10.25
N GLU A 690 21.01 14.77 -10.59
CA GLU A 690 21.59 16.01 -10.06
C GLU A 690 20.79 17.24 -10.49
N LYS A 691 20.32 17.28 -11.73
CA LYS A 691 19.41 18.32 -12.22
C LYS A 691 18.14 18.36 -11.38
N GLU A 692 17.51 17.22 -11.13
CA GLU A 692 16.28 17.17 -10.33
C GLU A 692 16.53 17.51 -8.86
N VAL A 693 17.63 17.05 -8.25
CA VAL A 693 17.99 17.41 -6.87
C VAL A 693 18.27 18.91 -6.74
N SER A 694 18.93 19.51 -7.74
CA SER A 694 19.20 20.95 -7.78
C SER A 694 17.90 21.74 -7.91
N ARG A 695 17.01 21.30 -8.82
CA ARG A 695 15.65 21.85 -8.92
C ARG A 695 14.92 21.76 -7.57
N LEU A 696 15.00 20.62 -6.89
CA LEU A 696 14.35 20.42 -5.58
C LEU A 696 14.87 21.38 -4.50
N ARG A 697 16.16 21.72 -4.52
CA ARG A 697 16.76 22.71 -3.61
C ARG A 697 16.30 24.12 -3.92
N GLU A 698 16.21 24.49 -5.20
CA GLU A 698 15.81 25.82 -5.67
C GLU A 698 14.33 26.14 -5.48
N ILE A 699 13.47 25.13 -5.27
CA ILE A 699 12.02 25.32 -5.03
C ILE A 699 11.75 26.26 -3.84
N THR A 700 12.60 26.18 -2.81
CA THR A 700 12.42 26.96 -1.57
C THR A 700 12.97 28.39 -1.67
N ALA A 701 13.58 28.75 -2.80
CA ALA A 701 14.23 30.05 -2.97
C ALA A 701 13.26 31.20 -3.24
N SER A 702 12.09 30.94 -3.86
CA SER A 702 11.10 31.96 -4.20
C SER A 702 9.67 31.44 -4.13
N ALA A 703 8.71 32.35 -3.94
CA ALA A 703 7.28 32.04 -3.97
C ALA A 703 6.83 31.43 -5.31
N TYR A 704 7.34 31.95 -6.43
CA TYR A 704 7.03 31.45 -7.78
C TYR A 704 7.47 30.00 -7.99
N ASN A 705 8.68 29.65 -7.53
CA ASN A 705 9.18 28.27 -7.64
C ASN A 705 8.37 27.32 -6.75
N ALA A 706 8.01 27.77 -5.54
CA ALA A 706 7.18 27.01 -4.61
C ALA A 706 5.75 26.79 -5.16
N SER A 707 5.09 27.84 -5.66
CA SER A 707 3.74 27.76 -6.23
C SER A 707 3.69 26.81 -7.43
N THR A 708 4.60 26.98 -8.38
CA THR A 708 4.72 26.12 -9.57
C THR A 708 4.99 24.66 -9.20
N PHE A 709 5.85 24.42 -8.21
CA PHE A 709 6.14 23.06 -7.76
C PHE A 709 4.93 22.40 -7.11
N LEU A 710 4.28 23.06 -6.14
CA LEU A 710 3.10 22.53 -5.47
C LEU A 710 1.98 22.24 -6.47
N GLN A 711 1.76 23.15 -7.43
CA GLN A 711 0.81 22.93 -8.52
C GLN A 711 1.16 21.71 -9.38
N SER A 712 2.44 21.52 -9.73
CA SER A 712 2.88 20.34 -10.49
C SER A 712 2.65 19.02 -9.76
N LYS A 713 2.63 19.06 -8.41
CA LYS A 713 2.36 17.91 -7.51
C LYS A 713 0.90 17.84 -7.05
N ARG A 714 0.07 18.79 -7.49
CA ARG A 714 -1.31 18.98 -7.10
C ARG A 714 -1.50 19.12 -5.59
N VAL A 715 -0.59 19.80 -4.90
CA VAL A 715 -0.63 19.95 -3.44
C VAL A 715 -1.34 21.28 -3.12
N GLY A 716 -2.50 21.19 -2.46
CA GLY A 716 -3.30 22.36 -2.12
C GLY A 716 -3.91 23.10 -3.33
N ASP A 717 -3.96 22.47 -4.51
CA ASP A 717 -4.51 23.08 -5.74
C ASP A 717 -5.96 23.52 -5.55
N VAL A 718 -6.81 22.62 -5.03
CA VAL A 718 -8.23 22.92 -4.75
C VAL A 718 -8.35 23.99 -3.68
N ALA A 719 -7.52 23.90 -2.62
CA ALA A 719 -7.45 24.87 -1.54
C ALA A 719 -6.77 26.22 -1.93
N LEU A 720 -6.42 26.40 -3.21
CA LEU A 720 -5.81 27.62 -3.77
C LEU A 720 -4.45 27.98 -3.15
N LEU A 721 -3.74 27.00 -2.59
CA LEU A 721 -2.45 27.22 -1.92
C LEU A 721 -1.39 27.84 -2.83
N PRO A 722 -1.17 27.39 -4.09
CA PRO A 722 -0.20 28.02 -4.98
C PRO A 722 -0.46 29.52 -5.19
N LYS A 723 -1.73 29.91 -5.37
CA LYS A 723 -2.13 31.31 -5.51
C LYS A 723 -1.93 32.10 -4.23
N LEU A 724 -2.24 31.50 -3.08
CA LEU A 724 -2.01 32.13 -1.78
C LEU A 724 -0.53 32.49 -1.57
N ILE A 725 0.39 31.60 -1.96
CA ILE A 725 1.83 31.85 -1.92
C ILE A 725 2.24 33.01 -2.84
N GLU A 726 1.65 33.09 -4.03
CA GLU A 726 1.86 34.22 -4.96
C GLU A 726 1.37 35.55 -4.36
N HIS A 727 0.20 35.54 -3.71
CA HIS A 727 -0.33 36.72 -3.01
C HIS A 727 0.54 37.15 -1.82
N CYS A 728 1.10 36.20 -1.05
CA CYS A 728 2.07 36.53 -0.01
C CYS A 728 3.23 37.33 -0.60
N SER A 729 3.84 36.83 -1.68
CA SER A 729 4.95 37.53 -2.35
C SER A 729 4.57 38.90 -2.86
N ALA A 730 3.34 39.07 -3.34
CA ALA A 730 2.90 40.34 -3.90
C ALA A 730 2.51 41.38 -2.81
N LEU A 731 2.39 40.96 -1.55
CA LEU A 731 2.31 41.83 -0.36
C LEU A 731 3.68 42.02 0.32
N ASP A 732 4.77 41.62 -0.33
CA ASP A 732 6.11 41.58 0.26
C ASP A 732 6.18 40.72 1.54
N LEU A 733 5.30 39.72 1.66
CA LEU A 733 5.29 38.74 2.74
C LEU A 733 6.03 37.48 2.32
N ASP A 734 7.00 37.06 3.14
CA ASP A 734 7.66 35.78 2.96
C ASP A 734 6.82 34.65 3.57
N PHE A 735 6.21 33.83 2.72
CA PHE A 735 5.37 32.70 3.13
C PHE A 735 6.11 31.69 4.05
N ARG A 736 7.45 31.65 4.00
CA ARG A 736 8.28 30.75 4.82
C ARG A 736 8.26 31.11 6.31
N ASN A 737 7.79 32.31 6.66
CA ASN A 737 7.56 32.73 8.04
C ASN A 737 6.33 32.08 8.68
N ASP A 738 5.42 31.53 7.86
CA ASP A 738 4.32 30.70 8.35
C ASP A 738 4.79 29.23 8.48
N LEU A 739 4.65 28.67 9.68
CA LEU A 739 5.10 27.31 9.99
C LEU A 739 4.39 26.26 9.13
N PHE A 740 3.08 26.39 8.91
CA PHE A 740 2.30 25.39 8.17
C PHE A 740 2.63 25.43 6.68
N LEU A 741 2.69 26.62 6.07
CA LEU A 741 3.06 26.79 4.66
C LEU A 741 4.46 26.24 4.38
N ARG A 742 5.41 26.54 5.26
CA ARG A 742 6.77 26.01 5.19
C ARG A 742 6.79 24.49 5.30
N ASP A 743 6.10 23.92 6.28
CA ASP A 743 6.09 22.47 6.51
C ASP A 743 5.45 21.71 5.34
N VAL A 744 4.36 22.22 4.74
CA VAL A 744 3.73 21.62 3.54
C VAL A 744 4.73 21.55 2.38
N LEU A 745 5.50 22.63 2.16
CA LEU A 745 6.53 22.67 1.12
C LEU A 745 7.67 21.69 1.43
N GLU A 746 8.21 21.72 2.65
CA GLU A 746 9.30 20.84 3.10
C GLU A 746 8.92 19.36 3.00
N MET A 747 7.70 18.98 3.41
CA MET A 747 7.17 17.62 3.27
C MET A 747 7.10 17.20 1.80
N THR A 748 6.56 18.06 0.94
CA THR A 748 6.41 17.74 -0.49
C THR A 748 7.77 17.54 -1.15
N VAL A 749 8.77 18.36 -0.84
CA VAL A 749 10.15 18.19 -1.33
C VAL A 749 10.76 16.88 -0.81
N LEU A 750 10.57 16.55 0.46
CA LEU A 750 11.09 15.32 1.07
C LEU A 750 10.48 14.04 0.45
N ILE A 751 9.19 14.05 0.13
CA ILE A 751 8.50 12.96 -0.55
C ILE A 751 9.12 12.69 -1.93
N GLU A 752 9.37 13.74 -2.70
CA GLU A 752 9.99 13.64 -4.03
C GLU A 752 11.46 13.18 -3.93
N LEU A 753 12.21 13.71 -2.97
CA LEU A 753 13.60 13.30 -2.72
C LEU A 753 13.71 11.81 -2.38
N ARG A 754 12.82 11.31 -1.52
CA ARG A 754 12.73 9.88 -1.17
C ARG A 754 12.36 9.03 -2.36
N THR A 755 11.49 9.53 -3.22
CA THR A 755 11.08 8.84 -4.45
C THR A 755 12.26 8.73 -5.43
N LEU A 756 13.11 9.76 -5.53
CA LEU A 756 14.37 9.70 -6.27
C LEU A 756 15.31 8.66 -5.66
N LYS A 757 15.63 8.75 -4.36
CA LYS A 757 16.59 7.85 -3.70
C LYS A 757 16.14 6.37 -3.68
N HIS A 758 14.91 6.12 -3.19
CA HIS A 758 14.43 4.77 -2.91
C HIS A 758 13.72 4.08 -4.08
N LYS A 759 13.38 4.80 -5.16
CA LYS A 759 12.76 4.19 -6.36
C LYS A 759 13.52 4.48 -7.64
N ALA A 760 14.54 5.35 -7.60
CA ALA A 760 15.23 5.86 -8.78
C ALA A 760 14.24 6.43 -9.80
N ARG A 761 13.15 7.07 -9.31
CA ARG A 761 12.10 7.65 -10.15
C ARG A 761 12.56 9.01 -10.70
N ILE A 762 13.51 8.97 -11.61
CA ILE A 762 14.19 10.16 -12.16
C ILE A 762 13.40 10.66 -13.38
N PRO A 763 12.94 11.92 -13.42
CA PRO A 763 12.24 12.47 -14.57
C PRO A 763 13.16 12.55 -15.80
N VAL A 764 12.58 12.36 -16.99
CA VAL A 764 13.27 12.53 -18.27
C VAL A 764 12.48 13.54 -19.10
N GLU A 765 13.04 14.72 -19.33
CA GLU A 765 12.35 15.80 -20.05
C GLU A 765 12.12 15.48 -21.53
N LYS A 766 13.11 14.85 -22.19
CA LYS A 766 13.01 14.42 -23.59
C LYS A 766 12.44 13.00 -23.71
N GLY A 767 11.31 12.77 -23.05
CA GLY A 767 10.61 11.51 -23.11
C GLY A 767 9.18 11.57 -22.63
N TYR A 768 8.32 10.74 -23.23
CA TYR A 768 6.91 10.63 -22.89
C TYR A 768 6.45 9.18 -22.76
N HIS A 769 5.34 9.00 -22.06
CA HIS A 769 4.58 7.76 -21.98
C HIS A 769 3.26 7.97 -22.74
N LEU A 770 3.05 7.21 -23.82
CA LEU A 770 1.98 7.44 -24.80
C LEU A 770 1.15 6.18 -25.04
N HIS A 771 -0.14 6.32 -25.33
CA HIS A 771 -0.99 5.19 -25.72
C HIS A 771 -0.57 4.62 -27.07
N GLY A 772 -0.44 3.30 -27.15
CA GLY A 772 -0.16 2.60 -28.41
C GLY A 772 -1.42 2.39 -29.24
N ILE A 773 -1.30 2.65 -30.55
CA ILE A 773 -2.30 2.30 -31.57
C ILE A 773 -1.61 1.77 -32.84
N MET A 774 -2.38 1.20 -33.77
CA MET A 774 -1.86 0.71 -35.04
C MET A 774 -2.03 1.74 -36.15
N ASP A 775 -1.09 1.78 -37.10
CA ASP A 775 -1.24 2.50 -38.36
C ASP A 775 -2.23 1.82 -39.33
N GLU A 776 -3.48 2.25 -39.29
CA GLU A 776 -4.58 1.82 -40.19
C GLU A 776 -4.43 2.33 -41.64
N THR A 777 -3.43 3.15 -41.93
CA THR A 777 -3.15 3.68 -43.28
C THR A 777 -2.09 2.87 -44.03
N GLY A 778 -1.21 2.17 -43.30
CA GLY A 778 -0.10 1.40 -43.88
C GLY A 778 1.02 2.27 -44.46
N ILE A 779 1.12 3.52 -44.00
CA ILE A 779 2.17 4.46 -44.41
C ILE A 779 3.50 4.07 -43.76
N LEU A 780 3.50 3.74 -42.46
CA LEU A 780 4.73 3.46 -41.73
C LEU A 780 5.42 2.19 -42.24
N GLU A 781 6.73 2.23 -42.42
CA GLU A 781 7.56 1.07 -42.73
C GLU A 781 7.95 0.28 -41.47
N GLU A 782 8.57 -0.89 -41.64
CA GLU A 782 9.09 -1.67 -40.51
C GLU A 782 10.11 -0.85 -39.71
N GLY A 783 9.95 -0.82 -38.38
CA GLY A 783 10.82 -0.06 -37.48
C GLY A 783 10.50 1.44 -37.42
N GLU A 784 9.49 1.92 -38.16
CA GLU A 784 9.01 3.29 -38.06
C GLU A 784 7.82 3.42 -37.09
N ILE A 785 7.81 4.54 -36.37
CA ILE A 785 6.71 4.95 -35.49
C ILE A 785 6.28 6.38 -35.82
N TYR A 786 5.00 6.67 -35.58
CA TYR A 786 4.48 8.04 -35.61
C TYR A 786 4.10 8.47 -34.19
N CYS A 787 4.84 9.43 -33.63
CA CYS A 787 4.58 9.95 -32.29
C CYS A 787 4.15 11.41 -32.35
N CYS A 788 3.02 11.72 -31.72
CA CYS A 788 2.52 13.08 -31.65
C CYS A 788 1.84 13.38 -30.32
N TRP A 789 1.94 14.62 -29.86
CA TRP A 789 1.30 15.11 -28.64
C TRP A 789 0.88 16.56 -28.77
N LEU A 790 0.09 17.03 -27.81
CA LEU A 790 -0.23 18.44 -27.66
C LEU A 790 0.69 19.08 -26.61
N GLU A 791 1.30 20.20 -26.97
CA GLU A 791 2.17 21.04 -26.16
C GLU A 791 1.62 22.47 -26.25
N ASP A 792 1.14 23.00 -25.12
CA ASP A 792 0.42 24.29 -25.06
C ASP A 792 -0.73 24.43 -26.08
N GLY A 793 -1.46 23.33 -26.27
CA GLY A 793 -2.57 23.24 -27.24
C GLY A 793 -2.13 23.15 -28.70
N ARG A 794 -0.83 23.18 -28.98
CA ARG A 794 -0.26 22.99 -30.33
C ARG A 794 0.21 21.57 -30.51
N ARG A 795 0.06 21.04 -31.72
CA ARG A 795 0.47 19.68 -32.04
C ARG A 795 1.95 19.62 -32.37
N THR A 796 2.67 18.80 -31.62
CA THR A 796 4.08 18.49 -31.84
C THR A 796 4.20 17.07 -32.38
N ILE A 797 5.04 16.88 -33.40
CA ILE A 797 5.35 15.58 -34.01
C ILE A 797 6.82 15.30 -33.77
N LEU A 798 7.14 14.11 -33.27
CA LEU A 798 8.52 13.67 -33.11
C LEU A 798 9.06 13.17 -34.45
N VAL A 799 10.18 13.73 -34.89
CA VAL A 799 10.96 13.22 -36.02
C VAL A 799 12.39 13.01 -35.56
N GLY A 800 12.89 11.79 -35.72
CA GLY A 800 14.24 11.43 -35.29
C GLY A 800 14.53 9.95 -35.52
N SER A 801 15.80 9.64 -35.77
CA SER A 801 16.26 8.26 -35.84
C SER A 801 16.68 7.75 -34.46
N ASN A 802 16.65 6.43 -34.27
CA ASN A 802 17.12 5.75 -33.06
C ASN A 802 16.48 6.29 -31.76
N VAL A 803 15.17 6.53 -31.79
CA VAL A 803 14.39 6.84 -30.60
C VAL A 803 14.26 5.55 -29.79
N VAL A 804 14.52 5.62 -28.47
CA VAL A 804 14.37 4.45 -27.61
C VAL A 804 12.90 4.26 -27.26
N ILE A 805 12.43 3.03 -27.41
CA ILE A 805 11.05 2.65 -27.14
C ILE A 805 10.98 1.39 -26.28
N THR A 806 10.12 1.40 -25.26
CA THR A 806 9.92 0.27 -24.34
C THR A 806 8.56 0.32 -23.65
N ARG A 807 8.27 -0.67 -22.81
CA ARG A 807 7.08 -0.79 -21.97
C ARG A 807 7.46 -1.25 -20.57
N ALA A 808 6.72 -0.79 -19.56
CA ALA A 808 6.90 -1.26 -18.18
C ALA A 808 5.92 -2.40 -17.86
N PRO A 809 6.32 -3.41 -17.06
CA PRO A 809 7.68 -3.64 -16.56
C PRO A 809 8.60 -4.24 -17.64
N ALA A 810 9.88 -3.84 -17.69
CA ALA A 810 10.90 -4.48 -18.53
C ALA A 810 11.92 -5.20 -17.64
N LEU A 811 12.23 -6.46 -17.98
CA LEU A 811 13.27 -7.23 -17.30
C LEU A 811 14.27 -7.81 -18.30
N HIS A 812 13.79 -8.24 -19.47
CA HIS A 812 14.66 -8.76 -20.50
C HIS A 812 15.39 -7.59 -21.19
N PRO A 813 16.70 -7.68 -21.46
CA PRO A 813 17.44 -6.60 -22.11
C PRO A 813 16.90 -6.23 -23.50
N GLY A 814 16.32 -7.20 -24.21
CA GLY A 814 15.62 -6.98 -25.48
C GLY A 814 14.23 -6.35 -25.37
N ASP A 815 13.75 -5.99 -24.18
CA ASP A 815 12.47 -5.25 -24.02
C ASP A 815 12.62 -3.75 -24.36
N ILE A 816 13.85 -3.28 -24.52
CA ILE A 816 14.17 -1.91 -24.95
C ILE A 816 14.68 -1.99 -26.40
N GLN A 817 13.97 -1.33 -27.31
CA GLN A 817 14.28 -1.32 -28.73
C GLN A 817 14.49 0.12 -29.25
N LEU A 818 15.00 0.22 -30.47
CA LEU A 818 15.11 1.46 -31.22
C LEU A 818 14.04 1.51 -32.30
N ALA A 819 13.51 2.70 -32.55
CA ALA A 819 12.60 2.97 -33.67
C ALA A 819 12.94 4.31 -34.32
N ASN A 820 12.53 4.47 -35.58
CA ASN A 820 12.62 5.74 -36.28
C ASN A 820 11.28 6.47 -36.15
N ALA A 821 11.27 7.59 -35.46
CA ALA A 821 10.12 8.48 -35.42
C ALA A 821 10.08 9.29 -36.72
N VAL A 822 9.02 9.12 -37.50
CA VAL A 822 8.88 9.72 -38.83
C VAL A 822 7.68 10.65 -38.89
N ASN A 823 7.70 11.59 -39.82
CA ASN A 823 6.50 12.36 -40.17
C ASN A 823 5.72 11.65 -41.27
N VAL A 824 4.42 11.95 -41.37
CA VAL A 824 3.51 11.41 -42.38
C VAL A 824 3.12 12.50 -43.38
N PRO A 825 2.64 12.15 -44.59
CA PRO A 825 2.11 13.11 -45.55
C PRO A 825 1.07 14.04 -44.92
N SER A 826 1.02 15.30 -45.36
CA SER A 826 0.15 16.34 -44.76
C SER A 826 -1.35 16.01 -44.83
N ASP A 827 -1.76 15.25 -45.84
CA ASP A 827 -3.12 14.77 -46.06
C ASP A 827 -3.44 13.43 -45.36
N SER A 828 -2.46 12.85 -44.65
CA SER A 828 -2.67 11.59 -43.93
C SER A 828 -3.73 11.72 -42.82
N PRO A 829 -4.66 10.75 -42.70
CA PRO A 829 -5.59 10.65 -41.58
C PRO A 829 -4.91 10.65 -40.19
N LEU A 830 -3.67 10.14 -40.11
CA LEU A 830 -2.88 10.11 -38.87
C LEU A 830 -2.62 11.52 -38.33
N ASN A 831 -2.69 12.56 -39.17
CA ASN A 831 -2.53 13.95 -38.73
C ASN A 831 -3.65 14.46 -37.81
N ARG A 832 -4.72 13.69 -37.65
CA ARG A 832 -5.84 14.04 -36.77
C ARG A 832 -5.72 13.43 -35.38
N LEU A 833 -4.69 12.62 -35.14
CA LEU A 833 -4.42 11.97 -33.86
C LEU A 833 -3.43 12.79 -33.02
N TYR A 834 -3.53 12.66 -31.70
CA TYR A 834 -2.57 13.25 -30.75
C TYR A 834 -2.55 12.48 -29.43
N ASN A 835 -1.44 12.66 -28.70
CA ASN A 835 -1.12 12.03 -27.41
C ASN A 835 -1.00 10.50 -27.51
N CYS A 836 -0.52 10.01 -28.65
CA CYS A 836 -0.38 8.58 -28.93
C CYS A 836 0.90 8.29 -29.74
N VAL A 837 1.25 7.01 -29.77
CA VAL A 837 2.24 6.43 -30.68
C VAL A 837 1.55 5.43 -31.60
N CYS A 838 1.68 5.63 -32.90
CA CYS A 838 1.20 4.69 -33.91
C CYS A 838 2.34 3.75 -34.32
N PHE A 839 2.05 2.46 -34.32
CA PHE A 839 2.96 1.40 -34.74
C PHE A 839 2.66 0.93 -36.16
N SER A 840 3.72 0.63 -36.92
CA SER A 840 3.59 0.03 -38.24
C SER A 840 2.88 -1.33 -38.20
N GLN A 841 2.08 -1.59 -39.23
CA GLN A 841 1.49 -2.90 -39.52
C GLN A 841 2.35 -3.77 -40.47
N LYS A 842 3.62 -3.38 -40.68
CA LYS A 842 4.58 -4.06 -41.56
C LYS A 842 5.73 -4.68 -40.76
N GLY A 843 6.44 -5.59 -41.41
CA GLY A 843 7.56 -6.34 -40.84
C GLY A 843 7.19 -7.77 -40.43
N PRO A 844 8.15 -8.54 -39.90
CA PRO A 844 7.97 -9.94 -39.55
C PRO A 844 7.34 -10.16 -38.17
N ARG A 845 7.44 -9.17 -37.27
CA ARG A 845 6.89 -9.17 -35.91
C ARG A 845 6.50 -7.75 -35.52
N ASP A 846 5.33 -7.59 -34.92
CA ASP A 846 4.84 -6.30 -34.44
C ASP A 846 5.78 -5.74 -33.35
N LEU A 847 6.07 -4.43 -33.41
CA LEU A 847 6.94 -3.78 -32.42
C LEU A 847 6.37 -3.85 -30.98
N PRO A 848 5.06 -3.64 -30.73
CA PRO A 848 4.45 -3.86 -29.41
C PRO A 848 4.84 -5.16 -28.70
N SER A 849 4.74 -6.31 -29.37
CA SER A 849 5.06 -7.61 -28.77
C SER A 849 6.55 -7.80 -28.48
N GLN A 850 7.43 -7.00 -29.06
CA GLN A 850 8.85 -6.97 -28.75
C GLN A 850 9.14 -6.25 -27.42
N LEU A 851 8.23 -5.39 -26.96
CA LEU A 851 8.39 -4.53 -25.78
C LEU A 851 7.74 -5.18 -24.56
N SER A 852 8.44 -6.19 -24.00
CA SER A 852 7.94 -7.02 -22.89
C SER A 852 6.62 -7.74 -23.22
N GLY A 853 6.38 -8.12 -24.47
CA GLY A 853 5.14 -8.81 -24.89
C GLY A 853 3.90 -7.91 -24.84
N GLY A 854 4.06 -6.63 -25.18
CA GLY A 854 2.95 -5.67 -25.22
C GLY A 854 1.92 -5.94 -26.30
N ASP A 855 0.75 -5.33 -26.14
CA ASP A 855 -0.35 -5.32 -27.11
C ASP A 855 -0.89 -3.88 -27.26
N LEU A 856 -2.02 -3.71 -27.96
CA LEU A 856 -2.65 -2.41 -28.17
C LEU A 856 -4.00 -2.32 -27.45
N ASP A 857 -4.20 -3.07 -26.36
CA ASP A 857 -5.46 -3.13 -25.59
C ASP A 857 -5.60 -2.03 -24.51
N GLY A 858 -4.57 -1.19 -24.40
CA GLY A 858 -4.44 -0.13 -23.40
C GLY A 858 -3.02 0.14 -22.96
N ASP A 859 -2.04 -0.62 -23.46
CA ASP A 859 -0.64 -0.44 -23.11
C ASP A 859 -0.14 0.97 -23.43
N LEU A 860 0.70 1.46 -22.51
CA LEU A 860 1.39 2.73 -22.61
C LEU A 860 2.88 2.48 -22.88
N TYR A 861 3.42 3.17 -23.87
CA TYR A 861 4.77 2.99 -24.40
C TYR A 861 5.66 4.18 -24.05
N TYR A 862 6.84 3.88 -23.53
CA TYR A 862 7.86 4.87 -23.18
C TYR A 862 8.63 5.20 -24.44
N VAL A 863 8.68 6.47 -24.81
CA VAL A 863 9.39 6.98 -25.99
C VAL A 863 10.42 8.00 -25.49
N ILE A 864 11.71 7.70 -25.63
CA ILE A 864 12.83 8.54 -25.18
C ILE A 864 13.61 9.01 -26.40
N PHE A 865 13.70 10.33 -26.57
CA PHE A 865 14.37 10.97 -27.70
C PHE A 865 15.52 11.88 -27.23
N ASP A 866 16.10 11.58 -26.07
CA ASP A 866 17.27 12.29 -25.57
C ASP A 866 18.55 11.82 -26.28
N PRO A 867 19.23 12.68 -27.08
CA PRO A 867 20.48 12.30 -27.72
C PRO A 867 21.60 11.95 -26.72
N ASP A 868 21.54 12.48 -25.50
CA ASP A 868 22.59 12.28 -24.48
C ASP A 868 22.56 10.88 -23.84
N MET A 869 21.47 10.12 -24.02
CA MET A 869 21.37 8.77 -23.48
C MET A 869 22.34 7.80 -24.18
N ASN A 870 22.69 8.06 -25.45
CA ASN A 870 23.66 7.32 -26.25
C ASN A 870 23.61 5.78 -26.05
N LEU A 871 22.49 5.15 -26.43
CA LEU A 871 22.33 3.70 -26.35
C LEU A 871 23.27 3.00 -27.35
N LYS A 872 24.25 2.25 -26.85
CA LYS A 872 25.31 1.68 -27.70
C LYS A 872 24.88 0.45 -28.51
N ARG A 873 23.90 -0.31 -28.02
CA ARG A 873 23.40 -1.52 -28.67
C ARG A 873 21.99 -1.87 -28.23
N THR A 874 21.34 -2.71 -29.02
CA THR A 874 20.10 -3.42 -28.67
C THR A 874 20.37 -4.92 -28.54
N VAL A 875 19.44 -5.62 -27.90
CA VAL A 875 19.43 -7.09 -27.80
C VAL A 875 18.17 -7.60 -28.49
N THR A 876 18.23 -8.79 -29.08
CA THR A 876 17.06 -9.42 -29.69
C THR A 876 15.92 -9.53 -28.67
N PRO A 877 14.70 -9.08 -29.01
CA PRO A 877 13.53 -9.21 -28.15
C PRO A 877 13.26 -10.67 -27.75
N ALA A 878 12.82 -10.89 -26.52
CA ALA A 878 12.34 -12.21 -26.12
C ALA A 878 11.08 -12.60 -26.90
N ASP A 879 10.84 -13.89 -27.07
CA ASP A 879 9.75 -14.40 -27.92
C ASP A 879 8.34 -14.20 -27.30
N TYR A 880 8.27 -14.20 -25.97
CA TYR A 880 7.04 -14.10 -25.16
C TYR A 880 5.90 -15.00 -25.68
N PRO A 881 6.07 -16.33 -25.65
CA PRO A 881 5.07 -17.25 -26.19
C PRO A 881 3.77 -17.20 -25.37
N ARG A 882 2.63 -17.18 -26.08
CA ARG A 882 1.30 -17.26 -25.45
C ARG A 882 1.06 -18.68 -24.96
N LEU A 883 1.09 -18.88 -23.65
CA LEU A 883 0.79 -20.19 -23.06
C LEU A 883 -0.73 -20.45 -23.10
N PRO A 884 -1.18 -21.65 -23.52
CA PRO A 884 -2.59 -21.99 -23.47
C PRO A 884 -3.06 -22.01 -22.01
N PRO A 885 -4.23 -21.42 -21.70
CA PRO A 885 -4.79 -21.46 -20.36
C PRO A 885 -5.05 -22.89 -19.88
N LEU A 886 -4.93 -23.13 -18.57
CA LEU A 886 -5.20 -24.42 -17.94
C LEU A 886 -6.65 -24.84 -18.19
N ASP A 887 -6.87 -25.93 -18.92
CA ASP A 887 -8.19 -26.50 -19.24
C ASP A 887 -8.52 -27.61 -18.22
N ILE A 888 -9.66 -27.48 -17.52
CA ILE A 888 -10.14 -28.46 -16.53
C ILE A 888 -11.02 -29.57 -17.14
N GLY A 889 -11.22 -29.59 -18.46
CA GLY A 889 -11.94 -30.61 -19.21
C GLY A 889 -13.48 -30.51 -19.13
N ARG A 890 -14.02 -29.53 -18.40
CA ARG A 890 -15.45 -29.31 -18.20
C ARG A 890 -15.79 -27.82 -18.10
N PRO A 891 -17.08 -27.42 -18.21
CA PRO A 891 -17.50 -26.06 -17.91
C PRO A 891 -17.05 -25.61 -16.52
N VAL A 892 -16.62 -24.35 -16.43
CA VAL A 892 -16.17 -23.72 -15.19
C VAL A 892 -17.37 -23.37 -14.32
N THR A 893 -17.28 -23.70 -13.03
CA THR A 893 -18.24 -23.30 -11.99
C THR A 893 -17.73 -22.10 -11.21
N GLN A 894 -18.62 -21.45 -10.46
CA GLN A 894 -18.25 -20.39 -9.52
C GLN A 894 -17.21 -20.86 -8.50
N GLN A 895 -17.35 -22.11 -8.02
CA GLN A 895 -16.41 -22.72 -7.09
C GLN A 895 -15.00 -22.83 -7.68
N ASP A 896 -14.86 -23.20 -8.95
CA ASP A 896 -13.54 -23.27 -9.58
C ASP A 896 -12.85 -21.90 -9.67
N MET A 897 -13.64 -20.84 -9.89
CA MET A 897 -13.12 -19.47 -9.93
C MET A 897 -12.70 -19.00 -8.54
N ALA A 898 -13.44 -19.36 -7.49
CA ALA A 898 -13.07 -19.10 -6.10
C ALA A 898 -11.80 -19.86 -5.70
N ASP A 899 -11.67 -21.15 -6.07
CA ASP A 899 -10.46 -21.94 -5.84
C ASP A 899 -9.26 -21.39 -6.62
N PHE A 900 -9.47 -20.90 -7.84
CA PHE A 900 -8.45 -20.18 -8.60
C PHE A 900 -8.02 -18.89 -7.90
N PHE A 901 -8.97 -18.08 -7.41
CA PHE A 901 -8.68 -16.85 -6.66
C PHE A 901 -7.79 -17.16 -5.45
N LEU A 902 -8.13 -18.19 -4.66
CA LEU A 902 -7.33 -18.66 -3.53
C LEU A 902 -5.93 -19.13 -3.96
N THR A 903 -5.84 -19.91 -5.03
CA THR A 903 -4.57 -20.42 -5.56
C THR A 903 -3.68 -19.26 -6.05
N PHE A 904 -4.28 -18.25 -6.67
CA PHE A 904 -3.58 -17.04 -7.09
C PHE A 904 -3.02 -16.29 -5.88
N MET A 905 -3.79 -16.13 -4.80
CA MET A 905 -3.32 -15.52 -3.56
C MET A 905 -2.09 -16.24 -2.96
N LYS A 906 -2.08 -17.57 -2.98
CA LYS A 906 -0.96 -18.39 -2.48
C LYS A 906 0.32 -18.28 -3.33
N THR A 907 0.17 -18.02 -4.63
CA THR A 907 1.26 -18.21 -5.61
C THR A 907 1.61 -16.97 -6.43
N ASP A 908 1.05 -15.80 -6.12
CA ASP A 908 1.47 -14.52 -6.70
C ASP A 908 2.89 -14.13 -6.22
N GLN A 909 3.88 -14.41 -7.06
CA GLN A 909 5.30 -14.25 -6.76
C GLN A 909 5.99 -13.15 -7.59
N LEU A 910 5.23 -12.28 -8.26
CA LEU A 910 5.77 -11.26 -9.18
C LEU A 910 6.81 -10.35 -8.49
N GLY A 911 6.51 -9.89 -7.28
CA GLY A 911 7.43 -9.04 -6.49
C GLY A 911 8.74 -9.76 -6.12
N VAL A 912 8.65 -11.05 -5.77
CA VAL A 912 9.83 -11.87 -5.44
C VAL A 912 10.71 -12.07 -6.66
N ILE A 913 10.12 -12.35 -7.82
CA ILE A 913 10.84 -12.48 -9.10
C ILE A 913 11.57 -11.18 -9.44
N SER A 914 10.88 -10.03 -9.36
CA SER A 914 11.46 -8.72 -9.66
C SER A 914 12.63 -8.37 -8.72
N ASN A 915 12.48 -8.63 -7.41
CA ASN A 915 13.55 -8.41 -6.43
C ASN A 915 14.76 -9.33 -6.66
N ARG A 916 14.53 -10.62 -6.96
CA ARG A 916 15.63 -11.53 -7.32
C ARG A 916 16.35 -11.06 -8.58
N HIS A 917 15.60 -10.61 -9.59
CA HIS A 917 16.18 -10.12 -10.85
C HIS A 917 17.11 -8.93 -10.60
N GLN A 918 16.66 -7.93 -9.81
CA GLN A 918 17.51 -6.79 -9.45
C GLN A 918 18.82 -7.21 -8.77
N VAL A 919 18.76 -8.16 -7.83
CA VAL A 919 19.95 -8.65 -7.12
C VAL A 919 20.91 -9.35 -8.08
N TYR A 920 20.42 -10.26 -8.93
CA TYR A 920 21.28 -10.97 -9.88
C TYR A 920 21.84 -10.06 -10.98
N ALA A 921 21.06 -9.10 -11.46
CA ALA A 921 21.52 -8.12 -12.44
C ALA A 921 22.61 -7.20 -11.87
N ASP A 922 22.58 -6.91 -10.58
CA ASP A 922 23.65 -6.16 -9.92
C ASP A 922 24.92 -7.01 -9.69
N GLN A 923 24.74 -8.29 -9.37
CA GLN A 923 25.82 -9.21 -8.99
C GLN A 923 26.55 -9.86 -10.18
N ASP A 924 25.89 -10.06 -11.30
CA ASP A 924 26.53 -10.67 -12.46
C ASP A 924 27.24 -9.61 -13.30
N VAL A 925 28.43 -9.94 -13.82
CA VAL A 925 29.17 -9.04 -14.72
C VAL A 925 28.41 -8.84 -16.03
N LYS A 926 27.66 -9.85 -16.50
CA LYS A 926 26.77 -9.76 -17.67
C LYS A 926 25.46 -9.02 -17.38
N GLY A 927 25.23 -8.59 -16.15
CA GLY A 927 24.04 -7.84 -15.77
C GLY A 927 22.73 -8.57 -16.10
N THR A 928 21.83 -7.90 -16.81
CA THR A 928 20.53 -8.45 -17.24
C THR A 928 20.63 -9.55 -18.29
N GLU A 929 21.78 -9.72 -18.97
CA GLU A 929 22.00 -10.79 -19.95
C GLU A 929 22.50 -12.11 -19.32
N CYS A 930 22.70 -12.15 -18.01
CA CYS A 930 23.08 -13.40 -17.36
C CYS A 930 21.92 -14.41 -17.40
N SER A 931 22.25 -15.71 -17.43
CA SER A 931 21.25 -16.78 -17.55
C SER A 931 20.21 -16.77 -16.43
N ASN A 932 20.62 -16.34 -15.23
CA ASN A 932 19.72 -16.20 -14.08
C ASN A 932 18.70 -15.08 -14.28
N CYS A 933 19.12 -13.92 -14.81
CA CYS A 933 18.25 -12.80 -15.12
C CYS A 933 17.27 -13.15 -16.24
N LEU A 934 17.76 -13.77 -17.33
CA LEU A 934 16.90 -14.21 -18.44
C LEU A 934 15.84 -15.21 -17.99
N LYS A 935 16.19 -16.17 -17.12
CA LYS A 935 15.21 -17.11 -16.56
C LYS A 935 14.18 -16.42 -15.66
N LEU A 936 14.60 -15.41 -14.89
CA LEU A 936 13.69 -14.61 -14.07
C LEU A 936 12.78 -13.72 -14.93
N ALA A 937 13.26 -13.21 -16.06
CA ALA A 937 12.45 -12.45 -17.02
C ALA A 937 11.35 -13.33 -17.65
N GLU A 938 11.68 -14.57 -18.04
CA GLU A 938 10.71 -15.57 -18.51
C GLU A 938 9.62 -15.85 -17.45
N LEU A 939 10.04 -16.09 -16.20
CA LEU A 939 9.10 -16.29 -15.09
C LEU A 939 8.24 -15.06 -14.80
N CYS A 940 8.80 -13.85 -15.00
CA CYS A 940 8.05 -12.61 -14.85
C CYS A 940 6.93 -12.52 -15.88
N SER A 941 7.19 -12.89 -17.14
CA SER A 941 6.15 -12.98 -18.18
C SER A 941 5.06 -13.98 -17.79
N THR A 942 5.43 -15.17 -17.32
CA THR A 942 4.45 -16.15 -16.79
C THR A 942 3.62 -15.58 -15.63
N ALA A 943 4.26 -14.86 -14.70
CA ALA A 943 3.58 -14.25 -13.55
C ALA A 943 2.63 -13.10 -13.94
N VAL A 944 2.95 -12.34 -15.00
CA VAL A 944 2.07 -11.30 -15.53
C VAL A 944 0.81 -11.93 -16.14
N ASP A 945 0.95 -13.01 -16.91
CA ASP A 945 -0.19 -13.68 -17.56
C ASP A 945 -0.93 -14.70 -16.67
N TYR A 946 -0.41 -14.98 -15.47
CA TYR A 946 -0.98 -15.97 -14.55
C TYR A 946 -2.49 -15.76 -14.31
N SER A 947 -2.93 -14.51 -14.16
CA SER A 947 -4.35 -14.16 -13.96
C SER A 947 -5.27 -14.57 -15.12
N LYS A 948 -4.73 -14.83 -16.31
CA LYS A 948 -5.46 -15.21 -17.53
C LYS A 948 -5.25 -16.68 -17.88
N THR A 949 -4.07 -17.22 -17.60
CA THR A 949 -3.68 -18.59 -17.97
C THR A 949 -3.93 -19.61 -16.87
N GLY A 950 -3.93 -19.20 -15.60
CA GLY A 950 -3.99 -20.12 -14.47
C GLY A 950 -2.67 -20.85 -14.19
N ILE A 951 -1.58 -20.49 -14.86
CA ILE A 951 -0.26 -21.11 -14.69
C ILE A 951 0.60 -20.26 -13.75
N ALA A 952 0.84 -20.77 -12.53
CA ALA A 952 1.66 -20.08 -11.53
C ALA A 952 3.17 -20.19 -11.85
N PRO A 953 3.97 -19.15 -11.57
CA PRO A 953 5.42 -19.21 -11.73
C PRO A 953 6.05 -20.18 -10.71
N ASN A 954 6.81 -21.17 -11.17
CA ASN A 954 7.44 -22.17 -10.30
C ASN A 954 8.85 -21.75 -9.84
N LEU A 955 8.94 -20.98 -8.75
CA LEU A 955 10.20 -20.57 -8.15
C LEU A 955 11.04 -21.71 -7.54
N GLY A 956 10.45 -22.89 -7.37
CA GLY A 956 11.12 -24.06 -6.79
C GLY A 956 11.75 -24.99 -7.81
N HIS A 957 11.64 -24.67 -9.10
CA HIS A 957 12.27 -25.46 -10.16
C HIS A 957 13.81 -25.34 -10.09
N PRO A 958 14.59 -26.43 -10.27
CA PRO A 958 16.05 -26.41 -10.09
C PRO A 958 16.81 -25.42 -10.98
N SER A 959 16.25 -25.07 -12.15
CA SER A 959 16.86 -24.07 -13.05
C SER A 959 16.64 -22.62 -12.61
N VAL A 960 15.78 -22.37 -11.61
CA VAL A 960 15.49 -21.01 -11.12
C VAL A 960 16.52 -20.64 -10.05
N PRO A 961 17.16 -19.46 -10.17
CA PRO A 961 18.14 -19.03 -9.18
C PRO A 961 17.50 -18.82 -7.79
N ARG A 962 18.21 -19.27 -6.76
CA ARG A 962 17.79 -19.13 -5.35
C ARG A 962 17.85 -17.67 -4.90
N SER A 963 17.11 -17.30 -3.87
CA SER A 963 17.26 -15.98 -3.24
C SER A 963 18.68 -15.80 -2.69
N SER A 964 19.29 -14.63 -2.95
CA SER A 964 20.55 -14.25 -2.31
C SER A 964 20.28 -13.54 -0.99
N LEU A 965 21.08 -13.86 0.03
CA LEU A 965 21.09 -13.16 1.32
C LEU A 965 21.86 -11.84 1.25
N TRP A 966 22.64 -11.63 0.19
CA TRP A 966 23.45 -10.42 0.00
C TRP A 966 22.75 -9.56 -1.04
N ARG A 967 22.28 -8.38 -0.65
CA ARG A 967 21.54 -7.47 -1.52
C ARG A 967 22.30 -6.16 -1.70
N PRO A 968 22.13 -5.46 -2.82
CA PRO A 968 22.73 -4.14 -2.98
C PRO A 968 22.07 -3.13 -2.03
N ASP A 969 22.85 -2.14 -1.59
CA ASP A 969 22.48 -1.10 -0.63
C ASP A 969 21.29 -0.25 -1.03
N PHE A 970 21.07 0.00 -2.32
CA PHE A 970 19.87 0.70 -2.78
C PHE A 970 18.57 -0.07 -2.47
N MET A 971 18.63 -1.37 -2.21
CA MET A 971 17.48 -2.17 -1.76
C MET A 971 17.31 -2.18 -0.23
N ALA A 972 18.14 -1.45 0.52
CA ALA A 972 17.95 -1.27 1.95
C ALA A 972 16.75 -0.34 2.22
N PRO A 973 16.03 -0.55 3.33
CA PRO A 973 14.96 0.37 3.72
C PRO A 973 15.45 1.81 3.96
N GLY A 974 14.54 2.77 4.06
CA GLY A 974 14.89 4.17 4.36
C GLY A 974 14.79 4.51 5.86
N PRO A 975 15.40 5.62 6.31
CA PRO A 975 15.30 6.10 7.70
C PRO A 975 13.85 6.42 8.11
N HIS A 976 13.55 6.32 9.41
CA HIS A 976 12.25 6.75 9.96
C HIS A 976 12.18 8.26 10.04
N ILE A 977 11.09 8.86 9.58
CA ILE A 977 10.73 10.26 9.85
C ILE A 977 9.69 10.26 10.94
N LYS A 978 9.87 11.11 11.95
CA LYS A 978 8.82 11.38 12.92
C LYS A 978 8.12 12.66 12.51
N ILE A 979 6.82 12.54 12.22
CA ILE A 979 5.94 13.70 12.08
C ILE A 979 5.29 13.86 13.44
N SER A 980 5.51 15.02 14.06
CA SER A 980 4.78 15.31 15.28
C SER A 980 3.33 15.63 14.95
N HIS A 981 2.41 15.21 15.80
CA HIS A 981 1.03 15.68 15.70
C HIS A 981 0.94 17.15 16.10
N ARG A 982 1.87 17.62 16.96
CA ARG A 982 1.90 19.01 17.43
C ARG A 982 2.14 19.98 16.28
N PRO A 983 1.34 21.06 16.16
CA PRO A 983 1.43 22.01 15.05
C PRO A 983 2.74 22.80 14.98
N ASP A 984 3.45 22.92 16.11
CA ASP A 984 4.65 23.76 16.23
C ASP A 984 5.95 22.92 16.24
N ASP A 985 5.81 21.60 16.28
CA ASP A 985 6.95 20.67 16.21
C ASP A 985 7.39 20.51 14.75
N ARG A 986 8.71 20.67 14.54
CA ARG A 986 9.33 20.50 13.23
C ARG A 986 9.39 19.03 12.81
N LEU A 987 9.48 18.81 11.51
CA LEU A 987 9.81 17.51 10.92
C LEU A 987 11.23 17.10 11.34
N GLU A 988 11.35 15.95 12.00
CA GLU A 988 12.64 15.44 12.45
C GLU A 988 12.90 14.04 11.93
N PHE A 989 14.12 13.82 11.43
CA PHE A 989 14.63 12.47 11.22
C PHE A 989 14.84 11.82 12.59
N VAL A 990 14.33 10.61 12.77
CA VAL A 990 14.65 9.83 13.96
C VAL A 990 16.16 9.60 13.97
N LYS A 991 16.81 9.95 15.09
CA LYS A 991 18.29 9.94 15.24
C LYS A 991 18.93 8.60 14.88
N GLU A 992 18.16 7.51 14.89
CA GLU A 992 18.65 6.19 14.55
C GLU A 992 17.79 5.47 13.50
N TYR A 993 18.43 5.06 12.41
CA TYR A 993 17.87 4.18 11.38
C TYR A 993 17.94 2.73 11.88
N ILE A 994 16.80 2.03 11.93
CA ILE A 994 16.78 0.58 12.05
C ILE A 994 15.82 0.04 10.97
N PRO A 995 16.31 -0.77 10.02
CA PRO A 995 15.50 -1.47 9.01
C PRO A 995 14.28 -2.17 9.62
N ILE A 996 13.04 -1.80 9.26
CA ILE A 996 11.80 -2.42 9.78
C ILE A 996 11.60 -3.87 9.27
N GLU A 997 12.31 -4.27 8.22
CA GLU A 997 12.11 -5.57 7.55
C GLU A 997 12.85 -6.74 8.20
N ALA A 998 13.57 -6.53 9.30
CA ALA A 998 14.05 -7.61 10.16
C ALA A 998 12.88 -8.19 10.99
N MET A 999 11.88 -8.76 10.31
CA MET A 999 10.91 -9.65 10.94
C MET A 999 11.66 -10.93 11.31
N ASP A 1000 12.05 -11.02 12.58
CA ASP A 1000 12.40 -12.28 13.23
C ASP A 1000 11.13 -13.13 13.40
N GLU A 1001 10.65 -13.71 12.31
CA GLU A 1001 10.15 -15.08 12.38
C GLU A 1001 11.33 -16.00 12.10
N GLU A 1002 12.24 -16.07 13.09
CA GLU A 1002 13.32 -17.05 13.27
C GLU A 1002 13.55 -17.97 12.07
N ASP A 1003 14.32 -17.51 11.06
CA ASP A 1003 15.40 -18.30 10.44
C ASP A 1003 15.81 -17.96 8.98
N GLU A 1004 15.19 -17.00 8.29
CA GLU A 1004 15.65 -16.59 6.93
C GLU A 1004 15.72 -15.09 6.65
N ILE A 1005 14.83 -14.26 7.22
CA ILE A 1005 14.78 -12.82 6.90
C ILE A 1005 15.87 -12.02 7.63
N THR A 1006 16.28 -12.44 8.83
CA THR A 1006 17.31 -11.75 9.63
C THR A 1006 18.75 -11.92 9.15
N ASN A 1007 18.98 -12.68 8.08
CA ASN A 1007 20.30 -12.84 7.46
C ASN A 1007 20.53 -11.98 6.21
N ILE A 1008 19.56 -11.17 5.78
CA ILE A 1008 19.77 -10.28 4.64
C ILE A 1008 20.77 -9.20 5.04
N LYS A 1009 21.89 -9.14 4.32
CA LYS A 1009 22.90 -8.08 4.46
C LYS A 1009 23.00 -7.26 3.20
N TYR A 1010 23.39 -6.00 3.36
CA TYR A 1010 23.50 -5.07 2.25
C TYR A 1010 24.96 -4.75 1.95
N TYR A 1011 25.34 -4.74 0.68
CA TYR A 1011 26.66 -4.29 0.22
C TYR A 1011 26.54 -3.04 -0.65
N GLU A 1012 27.60 -2.25 -0.69
CA GLU A 1012 27.67 -1.09 -1.59
C GLU A 1012 27.72 -1.53 -3.06
N SER A 1013 26.64 -1.28 -3.82
CA SER A 1013 26.61 -1.58 -5.25
C SER A 1013 27.49 -0.60 -6.01
N LYS A 1014 28.32 -1.11 -6.93
CA LYS A 1014 29.15 -0.29 -7.83
C LYS A 1014 28.44 0.12 -9.12
N LYS A 1015 27.22 -0.37 -9.35
CA LYS A 1015 26.40 -0.09 -10.55
C LYS A 1015 25.66 1.24 -10.41
N ALA A 1016 25.11 1.74 -11.52
CA ALA A 1016 24.43 3.04 -11.59
C ALA A 1016 23.38 3.23 -10.48
N CYS A 1017 22.51 2.23 -10.23
CA CYS A 1017 21.51 2.30 -9.16
C CYS A 1017 22.11 2.51 -7.75
N GLY A 1018 23.26 1.89 -7.46
CA GLY A 1018 23.97 2.09 -6.20
C GLY A 1018 24.58 3.49 -6.09
N GLN A 1019 25.22 3.95 -7.16
CA GLN A 1019 25.80 5.29 -7.23
C GLN A 1019 24.73 6.38 -7.04
N LEU A 1020 23.61 6.27 -7.75
CA LEU A 1020 22.45 7.16 -7.64
C LEU A 1020 21.89 7.20 -6.21
N TYR A 1021 21.73 6.04 -5.58
CA TYR A 1021 21.23 5.94 -4.20
C TYR A 1021 22.12 6.67 -3.19
N ARG A 1022 23.45 6.54 -3.33
CA ARG A 1022 24.42 7.17 -2.42
C ARG A 1022 24.68 8.64 -2.72
N ALA A 1023 24.44 9.09 -3.95
CA ALA A 1023 24.55 10.50 -4.32
C ALA A 1023 23.52 11.41 -3.62
N ILE A 1024 22.44 10.83 -3.08
CA ILE A 1024 21.44 11.56 -2.29
C ILE A 1024 21.64 11.30 -0.80
N ASP A 1025 22.09 12.33 -0.09
CA ASP A 1025 21.99 12.40 1.36
C ASP A 1025 20.70 13.13 1.75
N GLU A 1026 19.66 12.36 2.10
CA GLU A 1026 18.35 12.91 2.48
C GLU A 1026 18.46 13.88 3.66
N ARG A 1027 19.30 13.57 4.65
CA ARG A 1027 19.43 14.38 5.87
C ARG A 1027 20.09 15.70 5.52
N LYS A 1028 21.20 15.65 4.79
CA LYS A 1028 21.90 16.86 4.38
C LYS A 1028 21.04 17.75 3.50
N VAL A 1029 20.37 17.19 2.48
CA VAL A 1029 19.49 17.98 1.59
C VAL A 1029 18.36 18.62 2.39
N PHE A 1030 17.75 17.88 3.33
CA PHE A 1030 16.70 18.40 4.17
C PHE A 1030 17.20 19.46 5.17
N GLU A 1031 18.36 19.26 5.79
CA GLU A 1031 19.01 20.25 6.65
C GLU A 1031 19.36 21.53 5.88
N ASP A 1032 19.83 21.40 4.63
CA ASP A 1032 20.15 22.55 3.78
C ASP A 1032 18.88 23.34 3.45
N ILE A 1033 17.78 22.66 3.12
CA ILE A 1033 16.45 23.26 2.92
C ILE A 1033 15.99 24.00 4.20
N GLN A 1034 16.10 23.35 5.36
CA GLN A 1034 15.72 23.97 6.63
C GLN A 1034 16.58 25.19 6.96
N LYS A 1035 17.89 25.15 6.71
CA LYS A 1035 18.79 26.29 6.95
C LYS A 1035 18.45 27.49 6.08
N LEU A 1036 18.09 27.27 4.81
CA LEU A 1036 17.61 28.33 3.92
C LEU A 1036 16.34 28.99 4.46
N ASN A 1037 15.46 28.21 5.11
CA ASN A 1037 14.22 28.71 5.69
C ASN A 1037 14.37 29.36 7.08
N VAL A 1038 15.37 28.99 7.89
CA VAL A 1038 15.59 29.54 9.26
C VAL A 1038 16.11 30.98 9.25
N GLN A 1039 16.70 31.46 8.16
CA GLN A 1039 17.20 32.84 8.05
C GLN A 1039 16.09 33.91 8.01
N ALA A 1040 14.81 33.51 7.98
CA ALA A 1040 13.65 34.40 7.89
C ALA A 1040 13.02 34.79 9.26
N ASN A 1041 13.63 34.39 10.38
CA ASN A 1041 13.03 34.36 11.72
C ASN A 1041 12.79 35.72 12.44
N ASP A 1042 12.79 36.85 11.75
CA ASP A 1042 12.56 38.19 12.35
C ASP A 1042 11.35 38.94 11.73
N SER A 1043 10.31 38.22 11.27
CA SER A 1043 9.15 38.84 10.59
C SER A 1043 7.78 38.39 11.13
N PRO A 1044 6.70 39.16 10.85
CA PRO A 1044 5.40 39.01 11.48
C PRO A 1044 4.61 37.74 11.08
N ASP A 1045 3.53 37.46 11.82
CA ASP A 1045 2.52 36.46 11.45
C ASP A 1045 1.93 36.81 10.07
N VAL A 1046 2.29 36.01 9.06
CA VAL A 1046 1.95 36.18 7.64
C VAL A 1046 0.44 36.24 7.45
N MET A 1047 -0.30 35.36 8.14
CA MET A 1047 -1.74 35.26 8.02
C MET A 1047 -2.43 36.47 8.68
N GLN A 1048 -1.88 36.94 9.80
CA GLN A 1048 -2.35 38.15 10.46
C GLN A 1048 -2.15 39.39 9.58
N HIS A 1049 -1.01 39.51 8.88
CA HIS A 1049 -0.75 40.65 7.98
C HIS A 1049 -1.66 40.62 6.75
N MET A 1050 -1.87 39.43 6.20
CA MET A 1050 -2.82 39.24 5.11
C MET A 1050 -4.24 39.60 5.52
N TRP A 1051 -4.65 39.29 6.76
CA TRP A 1051 -5.92 39.73 7.31
C TRP A 1051 -6.03 41.24 7.49
N GLU A 1052 -4.98 41.89 8.00
CA GLU A 1052 -4.95 43.36 8.10
C GLU A 1052 -5.09 44.02 6.73
N PHE A 1053 -4.43 43.46 5.71
CA PHE A 1053 -4.61 43.88 4.32
C PHE A 1053 -6.06 43.71 3.86
N VAL A 1054 -6.64 42.51 3.98
CA VAL A 1054 -8.04 42.23 3.61
C VAL A 1054 -8.99 43.20 4.32
N LYS A 1055 -8.84 43.38 5.63
CA LYS A 1055 -9.65 44.28 6.45
C LYS A 1055 -9.52 45.74 6.03
N SER A 1056 -8.33 46.17 5.62
CA SER A 1056 -8.10 47.54 5.12
C SER A 1056 -8.77 47.79 3.77
N ARG A 1057 -8.80 46.79 2.90
CA ARG A 1057 -9.39 46.86 1.55
C ARG A 1057 -10.90 46.66 1.55
N SER A 1058 -11.43 45.91 2.51
CA SER A 1058 -12.86 45.67 2.67
C SER A 1058 -13.57 46.69 3.57
N GLN A 1059 -12.97 47.85 3.81
CA GLN A 1059 -13.62 48.94 4.56
C GLN A 1059 -14.92 49.36 3.87
N GLY A 1060 -16.06 49.15 4.54
CA GLY A 1060 -17.40 49.44 4.02
C GLY A 1060 -18.19 48.19 3.60
N ILE A 1061 -17.55 47.02 3.53
CA ILE A 1061 -18.23 45.73 3.31
C ILE A 1061 -18.72 45.21 4.66
N GLN A 1062 -20.03 44.98 4.78
CA GLN A 1062 -20.66 44.40 5.97
C GLN A 1062 -20.59 42.89 5.87
N TRP A 1063 -19.85 42.22 6.75
CA TRP A 1063 -19.70 40.76 6.74
C TRP A 1063 -19.98 40.11 8.09
N GLN A 1064 -20.10 40.92 9.16
CA GLN A 1064 -20.23 40.44 10.53
C GLN A 1064 -21.53 39.66 10.77
N HIS A 1065 -22.57 39.91 9.97
CA HIS A 1065 -23.83 39.15 10.04
C HIS A 1065 -23.68 37.69 9.58
N LEU A 1066 -22.67 37.38 8.76
CA LEU A 1066 -22.37 36.02 8.27
C LEU A 1066 -21.38 35.27 9.17
N ARG A 1067 -21.07 35.81 10.34
CA ARG A 1067 -20.09 35.23 11.25
C ARG A 1067 -20.54 33.87 11.79
N GLU A 1068 -21.83 33.67 12.05
CA GLU A 1068 -22.37 32.38 12.50
C GLU A 1068 -22.25 31.34 11.39
N ASP A 1069 -22.68 31.66 10.17
CA ASP A 1069 -22.50 30.80 8.99
C ASP A 1069 -21.02 30.42 8.78
N ALA A 1070 -20.10 31.39 8.94
CA ALA A 1070 -18.67 31.15 8.82
C ALA A 1070 -18.12 30.18 9.88
N LEU A 1071 -18.63 30.25 11.13
CA LEU A 1071 -18.28 29.31 12.19
C LEU A 1071 -18.78 27.89 11.88
N GLU A 1072 -19.98 27.78 11.32
CA GLU A 1072 -20.56 26.50 10.89
C GLU A 1072 -19.76 25.88 9.74
N ILE A 1073 -19.42 26.66 8.71
CA ILE A 1073 -18.59 26.19 7.58
C ILE A 1073 -17.23 25.68 8.08
N GLN A 1074 -16.59 26.40 9.01
CA GLN A 1074 -15.34 25.95 9.62
C GLN A 1074 -15.54 24.64 10.41
N GLU A 1075 -16.63 24.52 11.18
CA GLU A 1075 -16.94 23.30 11.91
C GLU A 1075 -17.15 22.09 10.97
N ILE A 1076 -17.82 22.27 9.84
CA ILE A 1076 -18.00 21.22 8.83
C ILE A 1076 -16.63 20.81 8.25
N TYR A 1077 -15.75 21.77 7.94
CA TYR A 1077 -14.40 21.50 7.48
C TYR A 1077 -13.58 20.72 8.52
N ASP A 1078 -13.57 21.19 9.77
CA ASP A 1078 -12.80 20.60 10.85
C ASP A 1078 -13.23 19.14 11.10
N ASN A 1079 -14.54 18.88 11.13
CA ASN A 1079 -15.08 17.54 11.32
C ASN A 1079 -14.68 16.60 10.16
N ASN A 1080 -14.80 17.06 8.91
CA ASN A 1080 -14.39 16.27 7.75
C ASN A 1080 -12.88 16.00 7.71
N MET A 1081 -12.05 16.97 8.13
CA MET A 1081 -10.60 16.79 8.24
C MET A 1081 -10.26 15.70 9.27
N LEU A 1082 -10.87 15.75 10.47
CA LEU A 1082 -10.73 14.71 11.49
C LEU A 1082 -11.17 13.34 10.95
N ASP A 1083 -12.29 13.29 10.24
CA ASP A 1083 -12.82 12.07 9.63
C ASP A 1083 -11.77 11.44 8.70
N ILE A 1084 -11.13 12.21 7.82
CA ILE A 1084 -10.04 11.74 6.94
C ILE A 1084 -8.83 11.28 7.77
N MET A 1085 -8.40 12.08 8.75
CA MET A 1085 -7.22 11.81 9.57
C MET A 1085 -7.32 10.47 10.31
N HIS A 1086 -8.52 10.10 10.76
CA HIS A 1086 -8.74 8.81 11.40
C HIS A 1086 -8.95 7.69 10.38
N GLN A 1087 -9.77 7.91 9.36
CA GLN A 1087 -10.15 6.89 8.37
C GLN A 1087 -8.94 6.31 7.62
N TYR A 1088 -7.97 7.16 7.25
CA TYR A 1088 -6.82 6.74 6.46
C TYR A 1088 -5.57 6.42 7.31
N SER A 1089 -5.71 6.41 8.64
CA SER A 1089 -4.62 6.00 9.52
C SER A 1089 -4.41 4.50 9.54
N GLU A 1090 -3.17 4.07 9.71
CA GLU A 1090 -2.83 2.68 10.00
C GLU A 1090 -3.18 2.27 11.44
N HIS A 1091 -3.51 3.23 12.31
CA HIS A 1091 -3.77 3.00 13.74
C HIS A 1091 -4.97 3.83 14.24
N PRO A 1092 -6.02 3.21 14.82
CA PRO A 1092 -7.24 3.90 15.26
C PRO A 1092 -7.00 5.04 16.27
N ALA A 1093 -6.15 4.81 17.28
CA ALA A 1093 -5.81 5.81 18.29
C ALA A 1093 -4.69 6.81 17.89
N ARG A 1094 -4.13 6.72 16.67
CA ARG A 1094 -3.08 7.62 16.18
C ARG A 1094 -3.46 8.09 14.78
N PRO A 1095 -4.38 9.06 14.64
CA PRO A 1095 -4.75 9.60 13.35
C PRO A 1095 -3.50 10.11 12.60
N ILE A 1096 -3.51 10.09 11.27
CA ILE A 1096 -2.46 10.77 10.50
C ILE A 1096 -2.53 12.28 10.74
N SER A 1097 -1.43 12.99 10.52
CA SER A 1097 -1.41 14.43 10.78
C SER A 1097 -2.24 15.22 9.76
N GLU A 1098 -2.77 16.37 10.18
CA GLU A 1098 -3.45 17.33 9.29
C GLU A 1098 -2.59 17.69 8.07
N ARG A 1099 -1.26 17.83 8.28
CA ARG A 1099 -0.28 18.10 7.23
C ARG A 1099 -0.22 16.98 6.18
N GLU A 1100 -0.27 15.71 6.60
CA GLU A 1100 -0.28 14.57 5.68
C GLU A 1100 -1.55 14.51 4.84
N VAL A 1101 -2.71 14.79 5.45
CA VAL A 1101 -3.99 14.89 4.75
C VAL A 1101 -3.95 16.02 3.72
N PHE A 1102 -3.54 17.22 4.15
CA PHE A 1102 -3.47 18.41 3.30
C PHE A 1102 -2.50 18.23 2.11
N VAL A 1103 -1.34 17.60 2.33
CA VAL A 1103 -0.39 17.27 1.24
C VAL A 1103 -0.93 16.17 0.32
N GLY A 1104 -1.78 15.28 0.85
CA GLY A 1104 -2.25 14.09 0.14
C GLY A 1104 -1.23 12.96 0.12
N ASN A 1105 -0.41 12.83 1.17
CA ASN A 1105 0.61 11.79 1.26
C ASN A 1105 0.85 11.33 2.71
N ILE A 1106 0.68 10.03 2.95
CA ILE A 1106 0.97 9.38 4.23
C ILE A 1106 2.45 9.01 4.25
N LEU A 1107 3.21 9.66 5.13
CA LEU A 1107 4.65 9.44 5.25
C LEU A 1107 4.90 8.20 6.11
N GLY A 1108 5.01 7.04 5.44
CA GLY A 1108 5.23 5.76 6.10
C GLY A 1108 6.48 5.73 7.00
N LYS A 1109 6.44 4.87 8.03
CA LYS A 1109 7.55 4.67 8.98
C LYS A 1109 8.84 4.33 8.23
N VAL A 1110 8.81 3.32 7.35
CA VAL A 1110 9.94 2.91 6.50
C VAL A 1110 9.99 3.79 5.26
N GLY A 1111 11.14 4.38 4.91
CA GLY A 1111 11.26 5.30 3.75
C GLY A 1111 10.81 4.74 2.36
N SER A 1112 10.37 3.48 2.27
CA SER A 1112 9.64 2.93 1.13
C SER A 1112 8.16 2.68 1.46
N VAL A 1113 7.27 3.45 0.83
CA VAL A 1113 5.81 3.33 0.97
C VAL A 1113 5.30 1.99 0.44
N SER A 1114 4.56 1.24 1.27
CA SER A 1114 3.94 -0.03 0.91
C SER A 1114 2.93 0.14 -0.24
N LYS A 1115 2.51 -0.96 -0.90
CA LYS A 1115 1.51 -0.86 -1.97
C LYS A 1115 0.17 -0.32 -1.42
N LYS A 1116 -0.27 -0.84 -0.27
CA LYS A 1116 -1.49 -0.39 0.44
C LYS A 1116 -1.42 1.07 0.83
N GLN A 1117 -0.31 1.53 1.41
CA GLN A 1117 -0.14 2.94 1.77
C GLN A 1117 -0.24 3.87 0.55
N ARG A 1118 0.24 3.46 -0.63
CA ARG A 1118 0.08 4.26 -1.86
C ARG A 1118 -1.38 4.35 -2.31
N GLU A 1119 -2.12 3.25 -2.24
CA GLU A 1119 -3.55 3.23 -2.55
C GLU A 1119 -4.31 4.15 -1.58
N LEU A 1120 -4.01 4.05 -0.28
CA LEU A 1120 -4.54 4.96 0.74
C LEU A 1120 -4.20 6.43 0.46
N CYS A 1121 -2.96 6.76 0.08
CA CYS A 1121 -2.58 8.14 -0.27
C CYS A 1121 -3.43 8.70 -1.41
N THR A 1122 -3.67 7.90 -2.46
CA THR A 1122 -4.48 8.31 -3.61
C THR A 1122 -5.92 8.57 -3.18
N SER A 1123 -6.56 7.59 -2.51
CA SER A 1123 -7.95 7.72 -2.08
C SER A 1123 -8.14 8.84 -1.06
N MET A 1124 -7.21 9.01 -0.12
CA MET A 1124 -7.20 10.10 0.86
C MET A 1124 -7.11 11.47 0.18
N LYS A 1125 -6.21 11.61 -0.80
CA LYS A 1125 -6.05 12.86 -1.55
C LYS A 1125 -7.32 13.21 -2.32
N GLU A 1126 -7.91 12.24 -3.02
CA GLU A 1126 -9.17 12.44 -3.74
C GLU A 1126 -10.30 12.86 -2.80
N LYS A 1127 -10.36 12.25 -1.60
CA LYS A 1127 -11.37 12.59 -0.59
C LYS A 1127 -11.17 13.99 -0.02
N TYR A 1128 -9.93 14.39 0.27
CA TYR A 1128 -9.61 15.74 0.72
C TYR A 1128 -9.97 16.79 -0.35
N ASP A 1129 -9.60 16.55 -1.61
CA ASP A 1129 -9.90 17.46 -2.73
C ASP A 1129 -11.42 17.64 -2.92
N GLU A 1130 -12.22 16.57 -2.76
CA GLU A 1130 -13.68 16.63 -2.78
C GLU A 1130 -14.23 17.52 -1.66
N ILE A 1131 -13.77 17.32 -0.42
CA ILE A 1131 -14.20 18.10 0.74
C ILE A 1131 -13.78 19.57 0.60
N ALA A 1132 -12.55 19.84 0.17
CA ALA A 1132 -12.08 21.20 -0.07
C ALA A 1132 -12.95 21.91 -1.11
N ALA A 1133 -13.31 21.23 -2.20
CA ALA A 1133 -14.21 21.79 -3.21
C ALA A 1133 -15.63 22.05 -2.66
N PHE A 1134 -16.16 21.13 -1.87
CA PHE A 1134 -17.46 21.29 -1.19
C PHE A 1134 -17.47 22.50 -0.24
N ILE A 1135 -16.43 22.64 0.58
CA ILE A 1135 -16.30 23.76 1.53
C ILE A 1135 -16.15 25.09 0.78
N ILE A 1136 -15.41 25.13 -0.33
CA ILE A 1136 -15.35 26.32 -1.18
C ILE A 1136 -16.75 26.68 -1.70
N ASN A 1137 -17.53 25.70 -2.17
CA ASN A 1137 -18.91 25.95 -2.61
C ASN A 1137 -19.79 26.49 -1.46
N CYS A 1138 -19.64 25.97 -0.23
CA CYS A 1138 -20.34 26.52 0.94
C CYS A 1138 -20.01 28.01 1.19
N ILE A 1139 -18.80 28.44 0.86
CA ILE A 1139 -18.39 29.85 1.00
C ILE A 1139 -18.99 30.70 -0.11
N ILE A 1140 -18.93 30.27 -1.37
CA ILE A 1140 -19.20 31.15 -2.53
C ILE A 1140 -20.56 30.95 -3.20
N LYS A 1141 -21.31 29.90 -2.83
CA LYS A 1141 -22.59 29.56 -3.46
C LYS A 1141 -23.72 29.44 -2.44
N VAL A 1142 -24.95 29.62 -2.92
CA VAL A 1142 -26.21 29.28 -2.25
C VAL A 1142 -27.12 28.63 -3.30
N ASN A 1143 -27.71 27.47 -3.03
CA ASN A 1143 -28.57 26.73 -3.98
C ASN A 1143 -27.87 26.40 -5.33
N ASP A 1144 -26.58 26.02 -5.27
CA ASP A 1144 -25.66 25.76 -6.39
C ASP A 1144 -25.38 26.94 -7.34
N GLU A 1145 -25.99 28.09 -7.05
CA GLU A 1145 -25.76 29.35 -7.73
C GLU A 1145 -24.74 30.20 -6.96
N TYR A 1146 -24.01 31.05 -7.70
CA TYR A 1146 -23.04 31.94 -7.10
C TYR A 1146 -23.75 33.01 -6.25
N SER A 1147 -23.33 33.16 -5.00
CA SER A 1147 -23.97 34.04 -4.02
C SER A 1147 -23.58 35.51 -4.24
N GLU A 1148 -24.54 36.43 -4.15
CA GLU A 1148 -24.24 37.87 -4.13
C GLU A 1148 -23.40 38.27 -2.90
N GLU A 1149 -23.53 37.52 -1.80
CA GLU A 1149 -22.75 37.71 -0.55
C GLU A 1149 -21.50 36.82 -0.48
N ALA A 1150 -21.03 36.28 -1.61
CA ALA A 1150 -19.87 35.38 -1.65
C ALA A 1150 -18.60 36.04 -1.07
N LEU A 1151 -18.40 37.33 -1.36
CA LEU A 1151 -17.26 38.08 -0.86
C LEU A 1151 -17.36 38.28 0.66
N GLU A 1152 -18.50 38.75 1.14
CA GLU A 1152 -18.82 38.97 2.56
C GLU A 1152 -18.62 37.67 3.35
N ARG A 1153 -19.15 36.55 2.87
CA ARG A 1153 -19.00 35.23 3.51
C ARG A 1153 -17.54 34.79 3.53
N SER A 1154 -16.81 34.98 2.43
CA SER A 1154 -15.38 34.64 2.37
C SER A 1154 -14.53 35.45 3.36
N ILE A 1155 -14.85 36.75 3.56
CA ILE A 1155 -14.21 37.60 4.56
C ILE A 1155 -14.56 37.10 5.98
N ALA A 1156 -15.82 36.76 6.23
CA ALA A 1156 -16.25 36.21 7.51
C ALA A 1156 -15.53 34.89 7.84
N CYS A 1157 -15.41 33.97 6.88
CA CYS A 1157 -14.67 32.72 7.03
C CYS A 1157 -13.19 32.96 7.34
N PHE A 1158 -12.54 33.90 6.64
CA PHE A 1158 -11.14 34.21 6.93
C PHE A 1158 -10.98 34.83 8.33
N ALA A 1159 -11.87 35.75 8.72
CA ALA A 1159 -11.87 36.36 10.06
C ALA A 1159 -11.99 35.29 11.17
N VAL A 1160 -12.97 34.40 11.03
CA VAL A 1160 -13.26 33.34 12.01
C VAL A 1160 -12.12 32.32 12.11
N SER A 1161 -11.41 32.06 11.02
CA SER A 1161 -10.26 31.14 11.00
C SER A 1161 -9.04 31.63 11.83
N LEU A 1162 -9.05 32.90 12.24
CA LEU A 1162 -8.00 33.52 13.06
C LEU A 1162 -8.35 33.54 14.56
N ASP A 1163 -9.57 33.18 14.95
CA ASP A 1163 -9.98 33.14 16.35
C ASP A 1163 -9.28 31.99 17.12
N ASP A 1164 -8.91 32.23 18.38
CA ASP A 1164 -8.40 31.19 19.29
C ASP A 1164 -9.53 30.23 19.69
N ARG A 1165 -9.49 28.97 19.20
CA ARG A 1165 -10.47 27.94 19.57
C ARG A 1165 -10.06 27.12 20.79
N LYS A 1166 -11.05 26.76 21.61
CA LYS A 1166 -10.91 25.78 22.69
C LYS A 1166 -10.90 24.36 22.11
N ARG A 1167 -10.12 23.47 22.72
CA ARG A 1167 -10.04 22.04 22.36
C ARG A 1167 -11.42 21.37 22.46
N ARG A 1168 -11.80 20.58 21.45
CA ARG A 1168 -13.08 19.85 21.39
C ARG A 1168 -13.05 18.49 22.13
N GLY A 1169 -11.87 18.01 22.53
CA GLY A 1169 -11.71 16.82 23.35
C GLY A 1169 -10.32 16.71 23.97
N ALA A 1170 -10.13 15.73 24.87
CA ALA A 1170 -8.84 15.50 25.53
C ALA A 1170 -7.72 15.01 24.59
N ARG A 1171 -8.08 14.54 23.39
CA ARG A 1171 -7.17 13.97 22.37
C ARG A 1171 -7.05 14.80 21.08
N GLU A 1172 -7.82 15.89 20.92
CA GLU A 1172 -7.87 16.66 19.66
C GLU A 1172 -7.13 17.99 19.78
N GLU A 1173 -6.17 18.19 18.89
CA GLU A 1173 -5.44 19.45 18.72
C GLU A 1173 -6.19 20.37 17.74
N PRO A 1174 -6.11 21.71 17.89
CA PRO A 1174 -6.78 22.63 16.99
C PRO A 1174 -6.19 22.53 15.57
N LEU A 1175 -7.06 22.29 14.59
CA LEU A 1175 -6.75 22.24 13.15
C LEU A 1175 -6.44 23.66 12.62
N LYS A 1176 -5.44 23.78 11.73
CA LYS A 1176 -4.98 25.05 11.16
C LYS A 1176 -5.32 25.20 9.67
N SER A 1177 -5.56 24.12 8.94
CA SER A 1177 -5.58 24.13 7.47
C SER A 1177 -6.77 24.90 6.86
N PHE A 1178 -7.89 25.03 7.59
CA PHE A 1178 -9.04 25.84 7.16
C PHE A 1178 -8.64 27.29 6.88
N ARG A 1179 -7.74 27.84 7.69
CA ARG A 1179 -7.27 29.23 7.59
C ARG A 1179 -6.68 29.55 6.22
N TYR A 1180 -5.90 28.63 5.65
CA TYR A 1180 -5.26 28.81 4.34
C TYR A 1180 -6.27 28.68 3.20
N LEU A 1181 -7.22 27.75 3.31
CA LEU A 1181 -8.34 27.64 2.36
C LEU A 1181 -9.20 28.91 2.37
N ALA A 1182 -9.61 29.37 3.56
CA ALA A 1182 -10.44 30.56 3.72
C ALA A 1182 -9.74 31.83 3.18
N ALA A 1183 -8.45 32.01 3.46
CA ALA A 1183 -7.67 33.12 2.92
C ALA A 1183 -7.55 33.07 1.39
N GLY A 1184 -7.26 31.89 0.82
CA GLY A 1184 -7.18 31.69 -0.63
C GLY A 1184 -8.50 32.00 -1.35
N VAL A 1185 -9.62 31.56 -0.76
CA VAL A 1185 -10.96 31.88 -1.29
C VAL A 1185 -11.26 33.37 -1.18
N CYS A 1186 -11.00 33.99 -0.02
CA CYS A 1186 -11.24 35.41 0.21
C CYS A 1186 -10.51 36.29 -0.80
N LEU A 1187 -9.22 36.04 -1.04
CA LEU A 1187 -8.44 36.79 -2.02
C LEU A 1187 -8.97 36.60 -3.44
N ARG A 1188 -9.32 35.38 -3.83
CA ARG A 1188 -9.93 35.09 -5.13
C ARG A 1188 -11.26 35.83 -5.34
N GLU A 1189 -12.10 35.94 -4.31
CA GLU A 1189 -13.35 36.69 -4.41
C GLU A 1189 -13.10 38.21 -4.45
N MET A 1190 -12.07 38.71 -3.76
CA MET A 1190 -11.64 40.11 -3.89
C MET A 1190 -11.11 40.47 -5.28
N GLU A 1191 -10.42 39.55 -5.98
CA GLU A 1191 -9.96 39.75 -7.37
C GLU A 1191 -11.12 40.06 -8.33
N ARG A 1192 -12.30 39.50 -8.06
CA ARG A 1192 -13.50 39.67 -8.89
C ARG A 1192 -14.14 41.04 -8.74
N VAL A 1193 -13.82 41.78 -7.68
CA VAL A 1193 -14.37 43.11 -7.43
C VAL A 1193 -13.34 44.17 -7.83
N PRO A 1194 -13.60 44.96 -8.88
CA PRO A 1194 -12.67 45.99 -9.33
C PRO A 1194 -12.31 46.98 -8.22
N GLY A 1195 -11.01 47.24 -8.04
CA GLY A 1195 -10.50 48.22 -7.09
C GLY A 1195 -10.21 47.71 -5.66
N LEU A 1196 -10.58 46.47 -5.32
CA LEU A 1196 -10.23 45.88 -4.02
C LEU A 1196 -8.77 45.40 -3.97
N LEU A 1197 -8.25 44.89 -5.09
CA LEU A 1197 -6.85 44.46 -5.24
C LEU A 1197 -6.12 45.32 -6.28
N PRO A 1198 -4.78 45.44 -6.21
CA PRO A 1198 -4.00 46.16 -7.21
C PRO A 1198 -4.21 45.58 -8.62
N ASN A 1199 -4.29 46.43 -9.66
CA ASN A 1199 -4.48 45.99 -11.06
C ASN A 1199 -3.39 45.00 -11.54
N SER A 1200 -2.21 44.98 -10.92
CA SER A 1200 -1.13 44.02 -11.22
C SER A 1200 -1.43 42.58 -10.79
N TRP A 1201 -2.51 42.36 -10.01
CA TRP A 1201 -2.95 41.05 -9.54
C TRP A 1201 -4.12 40.49 -10.38
N GLN A 1202 -4.72 41.30 -11.26
CA GLN A 1202 -5.81 40.89 -12.13
C GLN A 1202 -5.23 40.29 -13.42
N GLY A 1203 -5.07 38.97 -13.45
CA GLY A 1203 -4.51 38.19 -14.56
C GLY A 1203 -5.46 37.13 -15.09
#